data_AF-A0AAE4MGF1-F1
#
_entry.id   AF-A0AAE4MGF1-F1
#
_cell.length_a   1.000
_cell.length_b   1.000
_cell.length_c   1.000
_cell.angle_alpha   90.00
_cell.angle_beta   90.00
_cell.angle_gamma   90.00
#
_symmetry.space_group_name_H-M   'P 1'
#
loop_
_entity.id
_entity.type
_entity.pdbx_description
1 polymer ?
#
loop_
_entity_poly.entity_id
_entity_poly.type
_entity_poly.pdbx_seq_one_letter_code
_entity_poly.pdbx_strand_id
1 'polypeptide(L)'
;MCADIMRFMVRGTKSSTTERRLRHGFVLAVFVVVFCSVLITGAVSAENWTDAGNFNASWYDTYSGGDTFYIYDAASLAAFSEKVSKNSSKSDFSGKTVILMEDIDLGAYNWTAIGSNSRSFNGTFDGRYHTIKNLMNPVEYDMGLFGYTNGATIRNLAVSKISVSISRSDTTSQSAGGLVGYVVDTQIENITISDGQITSNQAWSICGSVVGVLSGNSIIENCTSSKITVGMNAGTGNNMAQYAGGFVGSVGSKSVITESAAIEVTIVSQNELNGLGGFVGYCEGQIDNCSVAGTVQGTGKVVGGFVGQERVNSKITDCYSNVEIIVPKTWGSGETNIGGFVGTTKGSTLENCYAVGKISVIGDPMTNVGGFLGQIRSDSSTVTTIRSCAVLVSSISVTQGEDNVGRFIGYVLDDNQQLTNTYGWDNLGYTDDSGTPIKGSSYNGTGVSTAEFWGKQSFFSDTLGWNFEHVWKMNSGNNNYQLPVLSWQKTPVPGDANYLNPKPPVPPVPPTSSSSSDGNMDNAFRVLFDTQGGSFVQPATGLSYGDKIGQPAVPTKDGYNFGGWYKDAACTIPWMFGEDAVSGDITLYAKWIPVSTVTLSATEKPTSEVTQIETVRPTNAPTSSSTQNTTASVTSSAEIPPTMTQAPAPVFGMLTGLFAVGIFLRRRT
;
A
#
# COMPACT_ATOMS: atom_id res chain seq x y z
N MET A 1 4.15 -37.15 -20.50
CA MET A 1 3.56 -36.93 -19.15
C MET A 1 2.34 -36.03 -19.20
N CYS A 2 2.42 -34.71 -19.48
CA CYS A 2 1.19 -33.87 -19.61
C CYS A 2 0.26 -34.29 -20.77
N ALA A 3 0.80 -34.81 -21.88
CA ALA A 3 0.00 -35.31 -23.00
C ALA A 3 -0.79 -36.60 -22.71
N ASP A 4 -0.37 -37.37 -21.69
CA ASP A 4 -0.93 -38.70 -21.38
C ASP A 4 -2.12 -38.60 -20.41
N ILE A 5 -2.10 -37.61 -19.51
CA ILE A 5 -3.21 -37.31 -18.58
C ILE A 5 -4.46 -36.84 -19.34
N MET A 6 -4.28 -35.99 -20.36
CA MET A 6 -5.35 -35.54 -21.28
C MET A 6 -6.08 -36.70 -21.97
N ARG A 7 -5.38 -37.81 -22.29
CA ARG A 7 -5.99 -38.97 -22.95
C ARG A 7 -6.79 -39.87 -22.01
N PHE A 8 -6.63 -39.72 -20.69
CA PHE A 8 -7.34 -40.53 -19.70
C PHE A 8 -8.74 -39.96 -19.35
N MET A 9 -8.95 -38.65 -19.47
CA MET A 9 -10.23 -38.00 -19.10
C MET A 9 -11.37 -38.18 -20.13
N VAL A 10 -11.10 -38.71 -21.33
CA VAL A 10 -12.07 -38.74 -22.45
C VAL A 10 -12.76 -40.11 -22.61
N ARG A 11 -12.52 -41.09 -21.70
CA ARG A 11 -13.14 -42.43 -21.80
C ARG A 11 -13.75 -42.95 -20.49
N GLY A 12 -15.04 -42.72 -20.34
CA GLY A 12 -15.95 -43.42 -19.40
C GLY A 12 -16.90 -42.46 -18.69
N THR A 13 -18.19 -42.75 -18.52
CA THR A 13 -19.05 -43.85 -19.01
C THR A 13 -20.50 -43.35 -19.04
N LYS A 14 -21.33 -43.84 -19.96
CA LYS A 14 -22.78 -43.53 -19.97
C LYS A 14 -23.47 -44.25 -18.80
N SER A 15 -24.19 -43.51 -17.95
CA SER A 15 -25.25 -44.06 -17.10
C SER A 15 -26.31 -42.98 -16.79
N SER A 16 -27.58 -43.35 -16.90
CA SER A 16 -28.72 -42.42 -16.87
C SER A 16 -29.30 -42.28 -15.46
N THR A 17 -28.83 -41.29 -14.69
CA THR A 17 -29.57 -40.74 -13.51
C THR A 17 -29.09 -39.37 -13.00
N THR A 18 -28.20 -38.67 -13.74
CA THR A 18 -27.37 -37.58 -13.17
C THR A 18 -27.67 -36.16 -13.73
N GLU A 19 -28.78 -35.94 -14.42
CA GLU A 19 -29.07 -34.61 -15.01
C GLU A 19 -29.42 -33.51 -13.98
N ARG A 20 -29.69 -33.85 -12.72
CA ARG A 20 -29.91 -32.86 -11.65
C ARG A 20 -28.62 -32.37 -10.95
N ARG A 21 -27.46 -32.98 -11.21
CA ARG A 21 -26.15 -32.52 -10.68
C ARG A 21 -25.33 -31.69 -11.68
N LEU A 22 -25.61 -31.81 -12.98
CA LEU A 22 -24.87 -31.11 -14.04
C LEU A 22 -25.15 -29.59 -14.13
N ARG A 23 -26.22 -29.07 -13.51
CA ARG A 23 -26.47 -27.62 -13.45
C ARG A 23 -25.66 -26.87 -12.39
N HIS A 24 -25.19 -27.54 -11.33
CA HIS A 24 -24.31 -26.93 -10.32
C HIS A 24 -22.83 -27.05 -10.67
N GLY A 25 -22.44 -28.12 -11.39
CA GLY A 25 -21.05 -28.30 -11.86
C GLY A 25 -20.55 -27.28 -12.89
N PHE A 26 -21.44 -26.46 -13.48
CA PHE A 26 -21.05 -25.47 -14.49
C PHE A 26 -20.66 -24.10 -13.92
N VAL A 27 -21.04 -23.81 -12.66
CA VAL A 27 -20.66 -22.57 -11.97
C VAL A 27 -19.26 -22.67 -11.36
N LEU A 28 -18.84 -23.89 -10.97
CA LEU A 28 -17.51 -24.16 -10.40
C LEU A 28 -16.35 -24.03 -11.41
N ALA A 29 -16.66 -24.02 -12.72
CA ALA A 29 -15.66 -24.05 -13.80
C ALA A 29 -15.10 -22.67 -14.20
N VAL A 30 -15.53 -21.58 -13.56
CA VAL A 30 -15.15 -20.20 -13.94
C VAL A 30 -14.17 -19.55 -12.94
N PHE A 31 -13.95 -20.12 -11.75
CA PHE A 31 -13.25 -19.42 -10.65
C PHE A 31 -11.84 -19.92 -10.27
N VAL A 32 -11.23 -20.83 -11.04
CA VAL A 32 -9.83 -21.29 -10.80
C VAL A 32 -8.98 -21.16 -12.07
N VAL A 33 -9.03 -19.97 -12.68
CA VAL A 33 -8.05 -19.53 -13.69
C VAL A 33 -7.53 -18.13 -13.34
N VAL A 34 -7.15 -17.93 -12.07
CA VAL A 34 -5.94 -17.14 -11.85
C VAL A 34 -4.79 -18.01 -12.33
N PHE A 35 -4.50 -17.91 -13.62
CA PHE A 35 -3.17 -18.24 -14.09
C PHE A 35 -2.23 -17.34 -13.30
N CYS A 36 -1.53 -17.94 -12.33
CA CYS A 36 -0.24 -17.43 -11.88
C CYS A 36 0.75 -17.67 -13.03
N SER A 37 0.46 -17.06 -14.19
CA SER A 37 1.32 -17.05 -15.35
C SER A 37 2.49 -16.18 -14.99
N VAL A 38 3.52 -16.84 -14.50
CA VAL A 38 4.89 -16.36 -14.42
C VAL A 38 5.35 -16.05 -15.85
N LEU A 39 4.87 -14.92 -16.38
CA LEU A 39 5.45 -14.24 -17.52
C LEU A 39 6.65 -13.47 -16.98
N ILE A 40 7.71 -14.21 -16.68
CA ILE A 40 9.08 -13.69 -16.74
C ILE A 40 9.35 -13.45 -18.23
N THR A 41 8.77 -12.38 -18.77
CA THR A 41 9.08 -11.82 -20.09
C THR A 41 10.03 -10.63 -19.92
N GLY A 42 11.07 -10.87 -19.14
CA GLY A 42 12.31 -10.12 -19.10
C GLY A 42 13.41 -11.16 -19.01
N ALA A 43 14.38 -11.13 -19.93
CA ALA A 43 15.51 -12.05 -19.85
C ALA A 43 16.28 -11.75 -18.57
N VAL A 44 16.36 -12.74 -17.67
CA VAL A 44 17.15 -12.60 -16.44
C VAL A 44 18.61 -12.40 -16.86
N SER A 45 19.17 -11.22 -16.62
CA SER A 45 20.62 -11.05 -16.68
C SER A 45 21.25 -12.00 -15.66
N ALA A 46 22.28 -12.73 -16.05
CA ALA A 46 23.05 -13.53 -15.09
C ALA A 46 23.87 -12.65 -14.10
N GLU A 47 23.87 -11.34 -14.34
CA GLU A 47 24.67 -10.32 -13.68
C GLU A 47 23.80 -9.41 -12.80
N ASN A 48 24.43 -8.87 -11.76
CA ASN A 48 23.86 -7.96 -10.78
C ASN A 48 24.41 -6.55 -10.97
N TRP A 49 23.64 -5.56 -10.53
CA TRP A 49 24.03 -4.15 -10.48
C TRP A 49 25.32 -3.92 -9.68
N THR A 50 25.59 -4.72 -8.65
CA THR A 50 26.79 -4.61 -7.80
C THR A 50 28.00 -5.41 -8.32
N ASP A 51 27.90 -6.03 -9.49
CA ASP A 51 29.03 -6.78 -10.05
C ASP A 51 30.04 -5.81 -10.69
N ALA A 52 31.31 -6.21 -10.75
CA ALA A 52 32.41 -5.33 -11.14
C ALA A 52 32.25 -4.82 -12.58
N GLY A 53 32.05 -3.51 -12.73
CA GLY A 53 31.78 -2.84 -14.02
C GLY A 53 30.35 -2.35 -14.20
N ASN A 54 29.39 -2.85 -13.41
CA ASN A 54 27.97 -2.50 -13.55
C ASN A 54 27.53 -1.29 -12.69
N PHE A 55 28.32 -0.93 -11.66
CA PHE A 55 28.10 0.25 -10.82
C PHE A 55 29.24 1.29 -10.94
N ASN A 56 28.93 2.54 -10.62
CA ASN A 56 29.89 3.64 -10.64
C ASN A 56 30.03 4.27 -9.25
N ALA A 57 31.12 3.96 -8.53
CA ALA A 57 31.40 4.49 -7.20
C ALA A 57 32.16 5.83 -7.17
N SER A 58 32.59 6.37 -8.33
CA SER A 58 33.46 7.57 -8.40
C SER A 58 32.84 8.83 -7.78
N TRP A 59 31.52 8.90 -7.69
CA TRP A 59 30.81 10.00 -7.04
C TRP A 59 30.99 10.02 -5.51
N TYR A 60 31.25 8.89 -4.84
CA TYR A 60 31.36 8.90 -3.37
C TYR A 60 32.74 9.41 -2.91
N ASP A 61 33.82 8.97 -3.56
CA ASP A 61 35.18 9.34 -3.14
C ASP A 61 35.46 10.84 -3.34
N THR A 62 34.82 11.45 -4.35
CA THR A 62 34.85 12.90 -4.62
C THR A 62 34.13 13.73 -3.55
N TYR A 63 33.21 13.13 -2.80
CA TYR A 63 32.37 13.78 -1.77
C TYR A 63 32.65 13.23 -0.35
N SER A 64 33.90 12.82 -0.09
CA SER A 64 34.40 12.27 1.17
C SER A 64 34.47 13.33 2.30
N GLY A 65 33.32 13.90 2.65
CA GLY A 65 33.13 14.95 3.65
C GLY A 65 31.78 15.68 3.59
N GLY A 66 30.87 15.31 2.68
CA GLY A 66 29.53 15.90 2.59
C GLY A 66 28.45 15.07 3.29
N ASP A 67 27.45 15.76 3.83
CA ASP A 67 26.24 15.15 4.41
C ASP A 67 25.12 14.93 3.38
N THR A 68 25.36 15.24 2.10
CA THR A 68 24.38 15.08 1.02
C THR A 68 25.01 14.45 -0.21
N PHE A 69 24.33 13.45 -0.77
CA PHE A 69 24.74 12.65 -1.92
C PHE A 69 23.67 12.70 -3.01
N TYR A 70 24.09 12.68 -4.27
CA TYR A 70 23.20 12.85 -5.42
C TYR A 70 23.31 11.65 -6.36
N ILE A 71 22.16 11.11 -6.76
CA ILE A 71 22.02 9.93 -7.62
C ILE A 71 21.35 10.37 -8.93
N TYR A 72 22.01 10.10 -10.05
CA TYR A 72 21.58 10.53 -11.40
C TYR A 72 21.24 9.35 -12.31
N ASP A 73 21.67 8.14 -11.98
CA ASP A 73 21.54 6.96 -12.83
C ASP A 73 21.51 5.66 -12.00
N ALA A 74 21.18 4.54 -12.66
CA ALA A 74 21.12 3.24 -12.01
C ALA A 74 22.50 2.76 -11.49
N ALA A 75 23.59 3.14 -12.15
CA ALA A 75 24.94 2.74 -11.76
C ALA A 75 25.42 3.45 -10.48
N SER A 76 25.02 4.70 -10.26
CA SER A 76 25.26 5.46 -9.02
C SER A 76 24.36 4.97 -7.88
N LEU A 77 23.10 4.65 -8.16
CA LEU A 77 22.19 4.02 -7.17
C LEU A 77 22.71 2.63 -6.75
N ALA A 78 23.21 1.83 -7.70
CA ALA A 78 23.84 0.55 -7.44
C ALA A 78 25.10 0.67 -6.57
N ALA A 79 25.93 1.69 -6.80
CA ALA A 79 27.10 1.98 -5.98
C ALA A 79 26.72 2.38 -4.55
N PHE A 80 25.63 3.12 -4.37
CA PHE A 80 25.08 3.42 -3.04
C PHE A 80 24.62 2.13 -2.34
N SER A 81 23.92 1.22 -3.04
CA SER A 81 23.54 -0.08 -2.49
C SER A 81 24.76 -0.92 -2.05
N GLU A 82 25.81 -1.01 -2.88
CA GLU A 82 27.08 -1.66 -2.49
C GLU A 82 27.65 -1.04 -1.21
N LYS A 83 27.71 0.30 -1.16
CA LYS A 83 28.32 1.06 -0.07
C LYS A 83 27.66 0.78 1.29
N VAL A 84 26.34 0.60 1.30
CA VAL A 84 25.57 0.23 2.49
C VAL A 84 25.68 -1.28 2.77
N SER A 85 25.37 -2.11 1.76
CA SER A 85 25.08 -3.54 1.94
C SER A 85 26.30 -4.46 1.92
N LYS A 86 27.37 -4.11 1.20
CA LYS A 86 28.51 -5.01 0.88
C LYS A 86 29.88 -4.52 1.34
N ASN A 87 30.08 -3.22 1.54
CA ASN A 87 31.38 -2.64 1.92
C ASN A 87 32.03 -3.35 3.13
N SER A 88 33.35 -3.54 3.14
CA SER A 88 34.04 -4.26 4.23
C SER A 88 33.78 -3.68 5.61
N SER A 89 33.67 -2.35 5.73
CA SER A 89 33.24 -1.64 6.95
C SER A 89 31.77 -1.25 6.86
N LYS A 90 31.05 -1.14 7.99
CA LYS A 90 29.67 -0.63 7.98
C LYS A 90 29.72 0.88 7.70
N SER A 91 29.18 1.29 6.55
CA SER A 91 29.00 2.71 6.23
C SER A 91 27.89 3.29 7.11
N ASP A 92 28.20 4.35 7.86
CA ASP A 92 27.21 5.08 8.66
C ASP A 92 26.63 6.24 7.84
N PHE A 93 25.30 6.26 7.71
CA PHE A 93 24.53 7.30 7.04
C PHE A 93 23.69 8.14 8.02
N SER A 94 23.87 7.98 9.34
CA SER A 94 23.21 8.83 10.33
C SER A 94 23.51 10.31 10.07
N GLY A 95 22.46 11.13 10.03
CA GLY A 95 22.53 12.56 9.71
C GLY A 95 22.75 12.90 8.24
N LYS A 96 22.88 11.92 7.33
CA LYS A 96 23.18 12.14 5.91
C LYS A 96 21.98 11.90 5.02
N THR A 97 21.94 12.59 3.88
CA THR A 97 20.85 12.54 2.90
C THR A 97 21.34 12.02 1.56
N VAL A 98 20.59 11.12 0.94
CA VAL A 98 20.75 10.67 -0.44
C VAL A 98 19.55 11.16 -1.25
N ILE A 99 19.81 11.80 -2.38
CA ILE A 99 18.81 12.51 -3.18
C ILE A 99 18.80 11.95 -4.60
N LEU A 100 17.63 11.54 -5.09
CA LEU A 100 17.44 11.27 -6.53
C LEU A 100 17.33 12.59 -7.30
N MET A 101 18.00 12.66 -8.43
CA MET A 101 18.00 13.81 -9.35
C MET A 101 17.26 13.52 -10.67
N GLU A 102 17.01 12.25 -10.96
CA GLU A 102 16.40 11.76 -12.20
C GLU A 102 15.58 10.48 -11.91
N ASP A 103 14.71 10.11 -12.84
CA ASP A 103 14.05 8.80 -12.84
C ASP A 103 15.06 7.68 -13.16
N ILE A 104 15.00 6.56 -12.43
CA ILE A 104 15.99 5.49 -12.50
C ILE A 104 15.36 4.20 -13.06
N ASP A 105 15.98 3.60 -14.08
CA ASP A 105 15.59 2.29 -14.61
C ASP A 105 16.59 1.21 -14.17
N LEU A 106 16.14 0.28 -13.33
CA LEU A 106 16.96 -0.84 -12.85
C LEU A 106 16.92 -2.06 -13.78
N GLY A 107 16.15 -2.02 -14.87
CA GLY A 107 15.84 -3.20 -15.69
C GLY A 107 16.99 -3.86 -16.43
N ALA A 108 18.19 -3.27 -16.44
CA ALA A 108 19.37 -3.84 -17.08
C ALA A 108 19.99 -5.01 -16.29
N TYR A 109 19.90 -4.99 -14.95
CA TYR A 109 20.55 -5.98 -14.09
C TYR A 109 19.72 -6.33 -12.85
N ASN A 110 20.07 -7.45 -12.22
CA ASN A 110 19.53 -7.86 -10.93
C ASN A 110 19.88 -6.84 -9.82
N TRP A 111 18.89 -6.46 -9.03
CA TRP A 111 19.04 -5.53 -7.91
C TRP A 111 19.58 -6.20 -6.65
N THR A 112 20.48 -5.51 -5.94
CA THR A 112 20.86 -5.82 -4.56
C THR A 112 20.19 -4.79 -3.66
N ALA A 113 19.43 -5.24 -2.66
CA ALA A 113 18.70 -4.36 -1.75
C ALA A 113 19.63 -3.43 -0.93
N ILE A 114 19.17 -2.20 -0.68
CA ILE A 114 19.90 -1.23 0.16
C ILE A 114 19.70 -1.58 1.64
N GLY A 115 20.80 -1.92 2.32
CA GLY A 115 20.84 -2.32 3.71
C GLY A 115 20.39 -3.76 3.98
N SER A 116 20.96 -4.35 5.04
CA SER A 116 20.66 -5.70 5.52
C SER A 116 20.65 -5.75 7.05
N ASN A 117 20.20 -6.85 7.65
CA ASN A 117 20.09 -7.01 9.12
C ASN A 117 21.34 -6.59 9.95
N SER A 118 22.55 -6.72 9.41
CA SER A 118 23.82 -6.32 10.04
C SER A 118 24.31 -4.94 9.58
N ARG A 119 23.77 -4.44 8.47
CA ARG A 119 24.20 -3.25 7.73
C ARG A 119 22.97 -2.41 7.33
N SER A 120 22.11 -2.13 8.31
CA SER A 120 20.90 -1.33 8.15
C SER A 120 21.18 0.05 7.55
N PHE A 121 20.37 0.51 6.61
CA PHE A 121 20.36 1.93 6.23
C PHE A 121 19.77 2.77 7.37
N ASN A 122 20.41 3.91 7.68
CA ASN A 122 20.11 4.76 8.83
C ASN A 122 20.22 6.27 8.51
N GLY A 123 20.05 6.64 7.25
CA GLY A 123 20.03 8.03 6.79
C GLY A 123 18.69 8.44 6.18
N THR A 124 18.68 9.59 5.51
CA THR A 124 17.53 10.04 4.71
C THR A 124 17.72 9.65 3.25
N PHE A 125 16.68 9.10 2.61
CA PHE A 125 16.59 8.91 1.17
C PHE A 125 15.40 9.71 0.65
N ASP A 126 15.67 10.74 -0.15
CA ASP A 126 14.66 11.64 -0.73
C ASP A 126 14.58 11.42 -2.24
N GLY A 127 13.48 10.81 -2.68
CA GLY A 127 13.24 10.55 -4.09
C GLY A 127 12.83 11.80 -4.88
N ARG A 128 12.49 12.93 -4.24
CA ARG A 128 11.99 14.16 -4.90
C ARG A 128 10.84 13.95 -5.90
N TYR A 129 10.03 12.92 -5.66
CA TYR A 129 8.96 12.39 -6.52
C TYR A 129 9.41 11.76 -7.85
N HIS A 130 10.70 11.46 -8.01
CA HIS A 130 11.20 10.61 -9.10
C HIS A 130 10.74 9.16 -8.96
N THR A 131 10.79 8.44 -10.08
CA THR A 131 10.42 7.03 -10.17
C THR A 131 11.64 6.14 -10.31
N ILE A 132 11.77 5.14 -9.43
CA ILE A 132 12.60 3.96 -9.66
C ILE A 132 11.72 2.88 -10.31
N LYS A 133 12.14 2.27 -11.42
CA LYS A 133 11.34 1.27 -12.13
C LYS A 133 12.11 0.01 -12.50
N ASN A 134 11.36 -1.06 -12.80
CA ASN A 134 11.87 -2.38 -13.18
C ASN A 134 12.76 -3.00 -12.08
N LEU A 135 12.31 -2.90 -10.83
CA LEU A 135 12.99 -3.48 -9.66
C LEU A 135 12.91 -5.01 -9.72
N MET A 136 14.01 -5.67 -10.10
CA MET A 136 14.12 -7.13 -10.15
C MET A 136 15.11 -7.61 -9.08
N ASN A 137 14.59 -8.11 -7.95
CA ASN A 137 15.43 -8.74 -6.94
C ASN A 137 15.44 -10.26 -7.20
N PRO A 138 16.54 -10.86 -7.69
CA PRO A 138 16.70 -12.29 -7.64
C PRO A 138 16.79 -12.75 -6.18
N VAL A 139 16.78 -14.06 -6.00
CA VAL A 139 16.86 -14.76 -4.72
C VAL A 139 17.97 -14.19 -3.81
N GLU A 140 17.65 -14.12 -2.51
CA GLU A 140 18.52 -13.92 -1.32
C GLU A 140 18.34 -12.60 -0.52
N TYR A 141 17.69 -12.74 0.66
CA TYR A 141 17.54 -11.82 1.81
C TYR A 141 16.73 -10.53 1.65
N ASP A 142 16.09 -10.13 2.76
CA ASP A 142 15.44 -8.84 3.06
C ASP A 142 15.05 -8.06 1.80
N MET A 143 13.90 -8.39 1.22
CA MET A 143 13.67 -8.06 -0.19
C MET A 143 12.80 -6.81 -0.37
N GLY A 144 13.16 -6.02 -1.38
CA GLY A 144 12.61 -4.71 -1.70
C GLY A 144 13.68 -3.82 -2.33
N LEU A 145 13.37 -2.54 -2.58
CA LEU A 145 14.39 -1.55 -2.94
C LEU A 145 15.44 -1.43 -1.82
N PHE A 146 14.96 -1.34 -0.58
CA PHE A 146 15.72 -1.48 0.66
C PHE A 146 15.47 -2.86 1.28
N GLY A 147 16.50 -3.41 1.92
CA GLY A 147 16.34 -4.65 2.67
C GLY A 147 16.01 -4.37 4.12
N TYR A 148 16.92 -3.67 4.80
CA TYR A 148 16.80 -3.38 6.22
C TYR A 148 17.06 -1.90 6.53
N THR A 149 16.14 -1.28 7.26
CA THR A 149 16.25 0.11 7.74
C THR A 149 16.22 0.17 9.26
N ASN A 150 17.00 1.08 9.85
CA ASN A 150 17.01 1.34 11.29
C ASN A 150 17.36 2.80 11.55
N GLY A 151 16.42 3.60 12.06
CA GLY A 151 16.65 5.04 12.28
C GLY A 151 16.71 5.86 11.00
N ALA A 152 16.03 5.44 9.93
CA ALA A 152 16.06 6.07 8.62
C ALA A 152 14.83 6.95 8.33
N THR A 153 14.91 7.71 7.23
CA THR A 153 13.76 8.37 6.60
C THR A 153 13.76 8.04 5.12
N ILE A 154 12.66 7.53 4.56
CA ILE A 154 12.51 7.30 3.12
C ILE A 154 11.29 8.08 2.65
N ARG A 155 11.45 8.92 1.62
CA ARG A 155 10.38 9.82 1.22
C ARG A 155 10.31 10.20 -0.24
N ASN A 156 9.13 10.70 -0.62
CA ASN A 156 8.86 11.36 -1.90
C ASN A 156 9.33 10.48 -3.08
N LEU A 157 8.85 9.24 -3.17
CA LEU A 157 9.42 8.27 -4.11
C LEU A 157 8.33 7.42 -4.74
N ALA A 158 8.39 7.26 -6.06
CA ALA A 158 7.65 6.22 -6.76
C ALA A 158 8.56 5.01 -7.02
N VAL A 159 8.05 3.79 -6.78
CA VAL A 159 8.69 2.54 -7.19
C VAL A 159 7.70 1.72 -8.00
N SER A 160 8.04 1.39 -9.25
CA SER A 160 7.12 0.70 -10.17
C SER A 160 7.74 -0.53 -10.83
N LYS A 161 6.88 -1.45 -11.32
CA LYS A 161 7.31 -2.68 -12.02
C LYS A 161 8.20 -3.55 -11.12
N ILE A 162 7.69 -3.85 -9.93
CA ILE A 162 8.41 -4.64 -8.92
C ILE A 162 8.29 -6.15 -9.17
N SER A 163 9.39 -6.86 -9.00
CA SER A 163 9.45 -8.32 -9.05
C SER A 163 10.37 -8.83 -7.95
N VAL A 164 9.76 -9.29 -6.85
CA VAL A 164 10.44 -9.78 -5.64
C VAL A 164 10.08 -11.24 -5.40
N SER A 165 11.06 -12.09 -5.07
CA SER A 165 10.86 -13.53 -4.89
C SER A 165 11.65 -14.13 -3.71
N ILE A 166 10.96 -14.33 -2.58
CA ILE A 166 11.45 -15.11 -1.45
C ILE A 166 11.49 -16.59 -1.85
N SER A 167 12.69 -17.16 -1.94
CA SER A 167 12.88 -18.58 -2.30
C SER A 167 14.05 -19.28 -1.60
N ARG A 168 14.71 -18.64 -0.62
CA ARG A 168 15.83 -19.23 0.13
C ARG A 168 15.34 -20.24 1.18
N SER A 169 15.80 -21.48 1.12
CA SER A 169 15.24 -22.61 1.90
C SER A 169 15.84 -22.81 3.30
N ASP A 170 16.37 -21.76 3.94
CA ASP A 170 16.83 -21.87 5.32
C ASP A 170 15.72 -21.58 6.33
N THR A 171 15.94 -21.94 7.60
CA THR A 171 14.91 -21.89 8.64
C THR A 171 14.81 -20.52 9.33
N THR A 172 15.15 -19.43 8.63
CA THR A 172 15.12 -18.07 9.19
C THR A 172 13.87 -17.33 8.74
N SER A 173 13.43 -16.35 9.55
CA SER A 173 12.30 -15.49 9.16
C SER A 173 12.72 -14.56 8.02
N GLN A 174 12.04 -14.68 6.88
CA GLN A 174 12.29 -13.85 5.70
C GLN A 174 11.14 -12.85 5.51
N SER A 175 11.46 -11.64 5.07
CA SER A 175 10.49 -10.57 4.86
C SER A 175 10.69 -9.87 3.53
N ALA A 176 9.59 -9.49 2.89
CA ALA A 176 9.60 -8.77 1.61
C ALA A 176 8.58 -7.63 1.60
N GLY A 177 9.07 -6.46 1.21
CA GLY A 177 8.28 -5.32 0.75
C GLY A 177 8.62 -5.01 -0.71
N GLY A 178 7.80 -4.22 -1.40
CA GLY A 178 8.24 -3.55 -2.63
C GLY A 178 9.24 -2.44 -2.32
N LEU A 179 9.01 -1.69 -1.24
CA LEU A 179 9.92 -0.66 -0.74
C LEU A 179 10.98 -1.25 0.21
N VAL A 180 10.55 -1.88 1.31
CA VAL A 180 11.46 -2.35 2.38
C VAL A 180 11.10 -3.74 2.88
N GLY A 181 12.08 -4.64 2.97
CA GLY A 181 11.90 -5.95 3.63
C GLY A 181 11.54 -5.79 5.12
N TYR A 182 12.41 -5.17 5.89
CA TYR A 182 12.28 -4.99 7.34
C TYR A 182 12.60 -3.55 7.79
N VAL A 183 11.75 -3.01 8.66
CA VAL A 183 11.78 -1.60 9.09
C VAL A 183 11.83 -1.50 10.62
N VAL A 184 12.78 -0.72 11.14
CA VAL A 184 12.93 -0.39 12.57
C VAL A 184 13.10 1.12 12.75
N ASP A 185 12.38 1.71 13.69
CA ASP A 185 12.49 3.14 14.09
C ASP A 185 12.65 4.12 12.90
N THR A 186 11.90 3.88 11.82
CA THR A 186 12.09 4.54 10.51
C THR A 186 10.80 5.19 10.04
N GLN A 187 10.92 6.36 9.41
CA GLN A 187 9.80 7.12 8.84
C GLN A 187 9.73 6.88 7.33
N ILE A 188 8.53 6.59 6.84
CA ILE A 188 8.24 6.33 5.42
C ILE A 188 7.07 7.24 5.03
N GLU A 189 7.34 8.28 4.23
CA GLU A 189 6.34 9.31 3.89
C GLU A 189 6.23 9.52 2.36
N ASN A 190 5.03 9.79 1.84
CA ASN A 190 4.83 10.18 0.44
C ASN A 190 5.36 9.14 -0.60
N ILE A 191 5.13 7.85 -0.36
CA ILE A 191 5.58 6.77 -1.26
C ILE A 191 4.45 6.28 -2.17
N THR A 192 4.76 6.00 -3.43
CA THR A 192 3.86 5.28 -4.35
C THR A 192 4.53 4.00 -4.82
N ILE A 193 3.90 2.85 -4.56
CA ILE A 193 4.29 1.55 -5.13
C ILE A 193 3.28 1.19 -6.22
N SER A 194 3.71 0.82 -7.43
CA SER A 194 2.78 0.41 -8.50
C SER A 194 3.27 -0.78 -9.31
N ASP A 195 2.31 -1.54 -9.86
CA ASP A 195 2.49 -2.57 -10.89
C ASP A 195 3.55 -3.63 -10.52
N GLY A 196 3.16 -4.81 -10.06
CA GLY A 196 4.15 -5.86 -9.83
C GLY A 196 3.73 -7.02 -8.97
N GLN A 197 4.72 -7.80 -8.57
CA GLN A 197 4.54 -9.03 -7.81
C GLN A 197 5.59 -9.21 -6.71
N ILE A 198 5.13 -9.68 -5.57
CA ILE A 198 5.94 -10.13 -4.45
C ILE A 198 5.53 -11.57 -4.18
N THR A 199 6.46 -12.50 -4.33
CA THR A 199 6.20 -13.93 -4.22
C THR A 199 7.02 -14.54 -3.11
N SER A 200 6.43 -15.50 -2.39
CA SER A 200 7.14 -16.34 -1.44
C SER A 200 6.85 -17.81 -1.67
N ASN A 201 7.92 -18.59 -1.73
CA ASN A 201 7.86 -20.04 -1.82
C ASN A 201 8.34 -20.70 -0.50
N GLN A 202 8.49 -19.91 0.58
CA GLN A 202 9.16 -20.34 1.81
C GLN A 202 8.30 -20.29 3.07
N ALA A 203 8.48 -21.28 3.93
CA ALA A 203 7.59 -21.55 5.07
C ALA A 203 7.67 -20.52 6.21
N TRP A 204 8.68 -19.64 6.20
CA TRP A 204 8.86 -18.52 7.14
C TRP A 204 8.88 -17.21 6.36
N SER A 205 7.72 -16.71 5.97
CA SER A 205 7.65 -15.50 5.13
C SER A 205 6.56 -14.53 5.55
N ILE A 206 6.93 -13.25 5.56
CA ILE A 206 6.05 -12.12 5.83
C ILE A 206 6.16 -11.15 4.66
N CYS A 207 5.06 -10.96 3.91
CA CYS A 207 5.05 -10.16 2.69
C CYS A 207 4.03 -9.01 2.78
N GLY A 208 4.43 -7.82 2.34
CA GLY A 208 3.54 -6.67 2.11
C GLY A 208 3.93 -5.95 0.81
N SER A 209 3.04 -5.18 0.19
CA SER A 209 3.37 -4.46 -1.05
C SER A 209 4.36 -3.32 -0.83
N VAL A 210 4.29 -2.62 0.32
CA VAL A 210 5.22 -1.54 0.69
C VAL A 210 6.29 -2.09 1.62
N VAL A 211 5.89 -2.70 2.74
CA VAL A 211 6.79 -3.18 3.79
C VAL A 211 6.50 -4.64 4.17
N GLY A 212 7.53 -5.46 4.31
CA GLY A 212 7.39 -6.80 4.88
C GLY A 212 7.03 -6.74 6.37
N VAL A 213 7.95 -6.23 7.19
CA VAL A 213 7.76 -6.05 8.64
C VAL A 213 8.01 -4.61 9.06
N LEU A 214 7.03 -3.98 9.71
CA LEU A 214 7.11 -2.66 10.33
C LEU A 214 7.26 -2.82 11.85
N SER A 215 8.36 -2.33 12.42
CA SER A 215 8.73 -2.55 13.83
C SER A 215 9.33 -1.30 14.48
N GLY A 216 9.49 -1.33 15.81
CA GLY A 216 9.89 -0.15 16.59
C GLY A 216 8.88 0.99 16.49
N ASN A 217 9.34 2.23 16.69
CA ASN A 217 8.54 3.46 16.60
C ASN A 217 8.42 3.94 15.14
N SER A 218 8.30 3.00 14.18
CA SER A 218 8.23 3.31 12.75
C SER A 218 6.86 3.83 12.34
N ILE A 219 6.85 4.72 11.35
CA ILE A 219 5.65 5.37 10.82
C ILE A 219 5.62 5.19 9.30
N ILE A 220 4.46 4.82 8.76
CA ILE A 220 4.12 4.93 7.34
C ILE A 220 3.00 5.95 7.20
N GLU A 221 3.20 6.99 6.39
CA GLU A 221 2.27 8.12 6.23
C GLU A 221 2.12 8.51 4.76
N ASN A 222 0.90 8.85 4.31
CA ASN A 222 0.60 9.28 2.94
C ASN A 222 1.21 8.35 1.86
N CYS A 223 1.07 7.04 2.05
CA CYS A 223 1.67 6.03 1.17
C CYS A 223 0.59 5.25 0.42
N THR A 224 0.85 4.96 -0.86
CA THR A 224 -0.07 4.18 -1.71
C THR A 224 0.61 2.98 -2.35
N SER A 225 -0.13 1.89 -2.50
CA SER A 225 0.27 0.74 -3.30
C SER A 225 -0.82 0.41 -4.32
N SER A 226 -0.48 0.15 -5.58
CA SER A 226 -1.46 -0.18 -6.62
C SER A 226 -1.03 -1.33 -7.52
N LYS A 227 -1.99 -2.19 -7.92
CA LYS A 227 -1.77 -3.29 -8.88
C LYS A 227 -0.64 -4.25 -8.48
N ILE A 228 -0.51 -4.51 -7.19
CA ILE A 228 0.48 -5.44 -6.64
C ILE A 228 -0.18 -6.79 -6.35
N THR A 229 0.45 -7.87 -6.80
CA THR A 229 0.11 -9.23 -6.40
C THR A 229 1.06 -9.74 -5.31
N VAL A 230 0.52 -10.20 -4.18
CA VAL A 230 1.27 -10.84 -3.09
C VAL A 230 0.94 -12.34 -3.10
N GLY A 231 1.86 -13.16 -3.60
CA GLY A 231 1.68 -14.60 -3.83
C GLY A 231 2.42 -15.47 -2.82
N MET A 232 1.69 -16.27 -2.04
CA MET A 232 2.21 -17.17 -1.02
C MET A 232 2.02 -18.63 -1.46
N ASN A 233 3.11 -19.24 -1.95
CA ASN A 233 3.14 -20.57 -2.54
C ASN A 233 3.77 -21.64 -1.61
N ALA A 234 4.30 -21.22 -0.45
CA ALA A 234 5.03 -22.08 0.47
C ALA A 234 4.23 -23.29 0.96
N GLY A 235 4.82 -24.48 0.95
CA GLY A 235 4.17 -25.71 1.41
C GLY A 235 3.89 -25.73 2.91
N THR A 236 2.87 -26.49 3.31
CA THR A 236 2.54 -26.76 4.71
C THR A 236 3.65 -27.57 5.39
N GLY A 237 3.83 -27.37 6.70
CA GLY A 237 4.79 -28.18 7.45
C GLY A 237 4.83 -27.93 8.96
N ASN A 238 4.64 -26.69 9.42
CA ASN A 238 4.79 -26.33 10.83
C ASN A 238 3.88 -25.14 11.19
N ASN A 239 3.63 -24.94 12.50
CA ASN A 239 2.82 -23.84 13.07
C ASN A 239 3.51 -22.45 13.01
N MET A 240 4.16 -22.14 11.89
CA MET A 240 5.14 -21.04 11.75
C MET A 240 4.53 -19.78 11.12
N ALA A 241 5.10 -18.62 11.45
CA ALA A 241 4.57 -17.31 11.09
C ALA A 241 4.60 -17.06 9.57
N GLN A 242 3.45 -17.24 8.93
CA GLN A 242 3.19 -16.89 7.53
C GLN A 242 2.09 -15.83 7.48
N TYR A 243 2.44 -14.63 7.06
CA TYR A 243 1.54 -13.48 7.00
C TYR A 243 1.67 -12.76 5.66
N ALA A 244 0.54 -12.45 5.03
CA ALA A 244 0.51 -11.60 3.84
C ALA A 244 -0.46 -10.44 4.04
N GLY A 245 0.05 -9.23 3.85
CA GLY A 245 -0.71 -8.00 3.72
C GLY A 245 -0.67 -7.50 2.28
N GLY A 246 -1.74 -6.88 1.77
CA GLY A 246 -1.70 -6.18 0.49
C GLY A 246 -0.99 -4.82 0.57
N PHE A 247 -0.66 -4.36 1.79
CA PHE A 247 0.12 -3.15 2.08
C PHE A 247 1.34 -3.45 2.96
N VAL A 248 1.13 -4.01 4.17
CA VAL A 248 2.21 -4.40 5.10
C VAL A 248 2.01 -5.81 5.64
N GLY A 249 3.05 -6.65 5.62
CA GLY A 249 2.93 -8.03 6.08
C GLY A 249 2.69 -8.17 7.59
N SER A 250 3.43 -7.42 8.40
CA SER A 250 3.30 -7.38 9.87
C SER A 250 3.59 -6.00 10.45
N VAL A 251 2.78 -5.56 11.42
CA VAL A 251 2.88 -4.26 12.12
C VAL A 251 3.05 -4.49 13.62
N GLY A 252 4.19 -4.09 14.17
CA GLY A 252 4.52 -4.20 15.59
C GLY A 252 3.83 -3.17 16.48
N SER A 253 3.73 -3.47 17.77
CA SER A 253 2.95 -2.73 18.79
C SER A 253 3.23 -1.24 19.00
N LYS A 254 4.34 -0.70 18.47
CA LYS A 254 4.69 0.74 18.54
C LYS A 254 4.63 1.45 17.20
N SER A 255 4.32 0.73 16.12
CA SER A 255 4.35 1.27 14.77
C SER A 255 2.97 1.79 14.36
N VAL A 256 2.97 2.79 13.49
CA VAL A 256 1.77 3.49 13.00
C VAL A 256 1.73 3.44 11.48
N ILE A 257 0.55 3.18 10.91
CA ILE A 257 0.24 3.43 9.51
C ILE A 257 -0.90 4.44 9.46
N THR A 258 -0.72 5.55 8.74
CA THR A 258 -1.76 6.57 8.56
C THR A 258 -1.85 7.08 7.12
N GLU A 259 -3.01 7.65 6.77
CA GLU A 259 -3.31 8.31 5.49
C GLU A 259 -2.91 7.48 4.25
N SER A 260 -3.06 6.16 4.31
CA SER A 260 -2.47 5.23 3.35
C SER A 260 -3.51 4.33 2.66
N ALA A 261 -3.24 3.93 1.41
CA ALA A 261 -4.18 3.13 0.61
C ALA A 261 -3.54 2.02 -0.22
N ALA A 262 -4.21 0.87 -0.25
CA ALA A 262 -3.91 -0.23 -1.16
C ALA A 262 -5.03 -0.39 -2.21
N ILE A 263 -4.71 -0.31 -3.50
CA ILE A 263 -5.71 -0.24 -4.58
C ILE A 263 -5.44 -1.32 -5.63
N GLU A 264 -6.46 -2.07 -6.06
CA GLU A 264 -6.30 -3.17 -7.02
C GLU A 264 -5.24 -4.21 -6.56
N VAL A 265 -5.12 -4.43 -5.24
CA VAL A 265 -4.17 -5.42 -4.71
C VAL A 265 -4.76 -6.82 -4.77
N THR A 266 -3.94 -7.81 -5.10
CA THR A 266 -4.35 -9.21 -5.15
C THR A 266 -3.48 -10.04 -4.22
N ILE A 267 -4.07 -10.66 -3.20
CA ILE A 267 -3.36 -11.62 -2.36
C ILE A 267 -3.78 -13.02 -2.79
N VAL A 268 -2.81 -13.87 -3.12
CA VAL A 268 -3.04 -15.27 -3.49
C VAL A 268 -2.29 -16.17 -2.52
N SER A 269 -2.99 -17.12 -1.90
CA SER A 269 -2.35 -18.22 -1.17
C SER A 269 -2.75 -19.58 -1.71
N GLN A 270 -1.75 -20.41 -2.00
CA GLN A 270 -1.97 -21.81 -2.41
C GLN A 270 -2.02 -22.77 -1.21
N ASN A 271 -1.65 -22.33 -0.02
CA ASN A 271 -1.53 -23.16 1.17
C ASN A 271 -2.12 -22.48 2.42
N GLU A 272 -2.30 -23.29 3.45
CA GLU A 272 -2.78 -22.94 4.78
C GLU A 272 -1.80 -21.98 5.51
N LEU A 273 -2.02 -20.65 5.44
CA LEU A 273 -1.22 -19.64 6.17
C LEU A 273 -1.77 -19.32 7.57
N ASN A 274 -0.97 -18.64 8.42
CA ASN A 274 -1.45 -18.13 9.71
C ASN A 274 -2.40 -16.93 9.58
N GLY A 275 -2.15 -15.99 8.68
CA GLY A 275 -3.03 -14.83 8.48
C GLY A 275 -2.92 -14.17 7.10
N LEU A 276 -4.07 -13.90 6.50
CA LEU A 276 -4.24 -13.17 5.24
C LEU A 276 -5.03 -11.88 5.50
N GLY A 277 -4.50 -10.71 5.15
CA GLY A 277 -5.20 -9.44 5.31
C GLY A 277 -5.07 -8.55 4.09
N GLY A 278 -6.18 -8.06 3.53
CA GLY A 278 -6.13 -7.24 2.31
C GLY A 278 -5.23 -6.00 2.45
N PHE A 279 -5.20 -5.36 3.63
CA PHE A 279 -4.23 -4.30 3.96
C PHE A 279 -3.04 -4.85 4.76
N VAL A 280 -3.29 -5.52 5.89
CA VAL A 280 -2.24 -5.97 6.82
C VAL A 280 -2.40 -7.43 7.26
N GLY A 281 -1.34 -8.23 7.15
CA GLY A 281 -1.37 -9.66 7.52
C GLY A 281 -1.48 -9.89 9.04
N TYR A 282 -0.66 -9.21 9.83
CA TYR A 282 -0.62 -9.26 11.29
C TYR A 282 -0.49 -7.85 11.89
N CYS A 283 -1.29 -7.52 12.92
CA CYS A 283 -1.27 -6.20 13.55
C CYS A 283 -1.27 -6.26 15.09
N GLU A 284 -0.28 -5.60 15.69
CA GLU A 284 -0.25 -5.18 17.10
C GLU A 284 -0.25 -3.65 17.27
N GLY A 285 0.07 -2.90 16.20
CA GLY A 285 0.24 -1.45 16.22
C GLY A 285 -1.05 -0.65 15.96
N GLN A 286 -0.87 0.54 15.39
CA GLN A 286 -1.97 1.46 15.07
C GLN A 286 -2.13 1.61 13.56
N ILE A 287 -3.37 1.58 13.08
CA ILE A 287 -3.73 1.89 11.69
C ILE A 287 -4.87 2.92 11.72
N ASP A 288 -4.67 4.06 11.09
CA ASP A 288 -5.59 5.20 11.15
C ASP A 288 -5.84 5.76 9.75
N ASN A 289 -7.05 6.23 9.42
CA ASN A 289 -7.30 6.97 8.18
C ASN A 289 -6.80 6.22 6.91
N CYS A 290 -7.00 4.89 6.84
CA CYS A 290 -6.45 4.00 5.80
C CYS A 290 -7.51 3.19 5.04
N SER A 291 -7.16 2.71 3.85
CA SER A 291 -8.11 1.97 3.00
C SER A 291 -7.48 0.85 2.18
N VAL A 292 -8.31 -0.14 1.81
CA VAL A 292 -7.93 -1.13 0.80
C VAL A 292 -9.07 -1.45 -0.16
N ALA A 293 -8.75 -1.61 -1.45
CA ALA A 293 -9.59 -2.21 -2.48
C ALA A 293 -8.82 -3.31 -3.23
N GLY A 294 -9.45 -4.46 -3.48
CA GLY A 294 -8.77 -5.58 -4.15
C GLY A 294 -9.42 -6.96 -3.95
N THR A 295 -8.60 -8.01 -3.96
CA THR A 295 -9.04 -9.41 -3.78
C THR A 295 -8.08 -10.17 -2.88
N VAL A 296 -8.64 -10.99 -1.96
CA VAL A 296 -7.90 -11.98 -1.16
C VAL A 296 -8.42 -13.36 -1.52
N GLN A 297 -7.59 -14.15 -2.21
CA GLN A 297 -7.91 -15.50 -2.66
C GLN A 297 -6.98 -16.53 -2.01
N GLY A 298 -7.53 -17.44 -1.20
CA GLY A 298 -6.74 -18.54 -0.64
C GLY A 298 -7.22 -19.02 0.73
N THR A 299 -6.43 -19.90 1.33
CA THR A 299 -6.72 -20.53 2.63
C THR A 299 -5.79 -19.99 3.72
N GLY A 300 -6.33 -19.77 4.92
CA GLY A 300 -5.54 -19.45 6.11
C GLY A 300 -6.37 -19.60 7.37
N LYS A 301 -5.73 -19.68 8.55
CA LYS A 301 -6.43 -19.77 9.85
C LYS A 301 -7.32 -18.56 10.10
N VAL A 302 -6.84 -17.39 9.65
CA VAL A 302 -7.59 -16.14 9.69
C VAL A 302 -7.47 -15.41 8.35
N VAL A 303 -8.57 -14.85 7.87
CA VAL A 303 -8.66 -14.10 6.60
C VAL A 303 -9.46 -12.84 6.85
N GLY A 304 -8.88 -11.68 6.58
CA GLY A 304 -9.50 -10.37 6.74
C GLY A 304 -9.46 -9.55 5.45
N GLY A 305 -10.55 -8.84 5.13
CA GLY A 305 -10.53 -7.90 4.01
C GLY A 305 -9.62 -6.70 4.27
N PHE A 306 -9.48 -6.27 5.53
CA PHE A 306 -8.54 -5.25 5.98
C PHE A 306 -7.33 -5.86 6.70
N VAL A 307 -7.54 -6.52 7.85
CA VAL A 307 -6.47 -7.12 8.67
C VAL A 307 -6.72 -8.60 8.91
N GLY A 308 -5.71 -9.44 8.64
CA GLY A 308 -5.82 -10.88 8.86
C GLY A 308 -5.93 -11.22 10.35
N GLN A 309 -4.81 -11.11 11.05
CA GLN A 309 -4.75 -11.29 12.51
C GLN A 309 -4.46 -9.97 13.21
N GLU A 310 -5.23 -9.70 14.25
CA GLU A 310 -5.06 -8.57 15.14
C GLU A 310 -4.87 -9.06 16.59
N ARG A 311 -4.09 -8.32 17.39
CA ARG A 311 -3.66 -8.67 18.75
C ARG A 311 -3.67 -7.48 19.72
N VAL A 312 -3.42 -7.81 20.99
CA VAL A 312 -3.64 -6.97 22.18
C VAL A 312 -3.02 -5.57 22.07
N ASN A 313 -3.80 -4.57 22.45
CA ASN A 313 -3.51 -3.13 22.43
C ASN A 313 -3.36 -2.49 21.04
N SER A 314 -3.62 -3.22 19.95
CA SER A 314 -3.76 -2.60 18.63
C SER A 314 -4.99 -1.68 18.56
N LYS A 315 -4.94 -0.71 17.65
CA LYS A 315 -6.03 0.21 17.37
C LYS A 315 -6.18 0.41 15.86
N ILE A 316 -7.39 0.21 15.34
CA ILE A 316 -7.74 0.52 13.96
C ILE A 316 -8.87 1.54 13.97
N THR A 317 -8.60 2.74 13.45
CA THR A 317 -9.56 3.86 13.40
C THR A 317 -9.78 4.37 11.99
N ASP A 318 -11.01 4.75 11.68
CA ASP A 318 -11.36 5.51 10.48
C ASP A 318 -10.85 4.84 9.18
N CYS A 319 -11.09 3.53 9.06
CA CYS A 319 -10.56 2.70 7.98
C CYS A 319 -11.64 1.92 7.21
N TYR A 320 -11.39 1.59 5.94
CA TYR A 320 -12.35 0.80 5.15
C TYR A 320 -11.77 -0.27 4.21
N SER A 321 -12.58 -1.29 3.95
CA SER A 321 -12.26 -2.47 3.13
C SER A 321 -13.26 -2.67 1.98
N ASN A 322 -12.78 -2.56 0.74
CA ASN A 322 -13.45 -3.01 -0.49
C ASN A 322 -12.69 -4.20 -1.10
N VAL A 323 -12.54 -5.27 -0.32
CA VAL A 323 -11.80 -6.48 -0.71
C VAL A 323 -12.74 -7.66 -0.89
N GLU A 324 -12.81 -8.22 -2.11
CA GLU A 324 -13.48 -9.51 -2.31
C GLU A 324 -12.65 -10.63 -1.68
N ILE A 325 -13.28 -11.43 -0.82
CA ILE A 325 -12.67 -12.57 -0.14
C ILE A 325 -13.17 -13.86 -0.80
N ILE A 326 -12.23 -14.69 -1.26
CA ILE A 326 -12.48 -15.97 -1.91
C ILE A 326 -11.68 -17.05 -1.19
N VAL A 327 -12.35 -17.86 -0.37
CA VAL A 327 -11.75 -18.98 0.35
C VAL A 327 -12.23 -20.28 -0.31
N PRO A 328 -11.45 -20.87 -1.25
CA PRO A 328 -11.88 -22.05 -2.03
C PRO A 328 -11.83 -23.36 -1.23
N LYS A 329 -11.23 -23.32 -0.04
CA LYS A 329 -11.21 -24.38 0.98
C LYS A 329 -10.76 -23.77 2.29
N THR A 330 -11.29 -24.23 3.41
CA THR A 330 -10.91 -23.84 4.77
C THR A 330 -9.74 -24.66 5.34
N TRP A 331 -9.26 -24.26 6.52
CA TRP A 331 -8.16 -24.90 7.23
C TRP A 331 -8.58 -26.29 7.74
N GLY A 332 -8.01 -27.36 7.18
CA GLY A 332 -8.53 -28.73 7.38
C GLY A 332 -8.23 -29.37 8.75
N SER A 333 -7.65 -28.63 9.70
CA SER A 333 -7.19 -29.15 11.00
C SER A 333 -7.48 -28.25 12.21
N GLY A 334 -8.47 -27.36 12.12
CA GLY A 334 -8.83 -26.41 13.18
C GLY A 334 -9.67 -25.23 12.68
N GLU A 335 -10.00 -24.29 13.59
CA GLU A 335 -10.87 -23.15 13.28
C GLU A 335 -10.36 -22.27 12.14
N THR A 336 -11.25 -21.93 11.20
CA THR A 336 -11.02 -20.93 10.16
C THR A 336 -11.86 -19.69 10.43
N ASN A 337 -11.26 -18.50 10.47
CA ASN A 337 -11.92 -17.26 10.91
C ASN A 337 -11.85 -16.17 9.84
N ILE A 338 -12.98 -15.85 9.22
CA ILE A 338 -13.06 -15.03 8.01
C ILE A 338 -13.90 -13.78 8.29
N GLY A 339 -13.35 -12.60 8.06
CA GLY A 339 -14.07 -11.32 8.24
C GLY A 339 -13.90 -10.37 7.07
N GLY A 340 -14.98 -9.71 6.64
CA GLY A 340 -14.92 -8.67 5.59
C GLY A 340 -14.00 -7.48 5.94
N PHE A 341 -13.75 -7.25 7.23
CA PHE A 341 -12.78 -6.30 7.76
C PHE A 341 -11.62 -7.00 8.48
N VAL A 342 -11.87 -7.74 9.56
CA VAL A 342 -10.82 -8.39 10.37
C VAL A 342 -11.03 -9.90 10.46
N GLY A 343 -9.99 -10.72 10.25
CA GLY A 343 -10.12 -12.18 10.40
C GLY A 343 -10.30 -12.61 11.86
N THR A 344 -9.44 -12.11 12.76
CA THR A 344 -9.56 -12.33 14.21
C THR A 344 -8.93 -11.19 14.99
N THR A 345 -9.58 -10.81 16.09
CA THR A 345 -9.16 -9.75 17.03
C THR A 345 -8.90 -10.32 18.42
N LYS A 346 -8.05 -9.65 19.22
CA LYS A 346 -7.94 -9.92 20.67
C LYS A 346 -7.49 -8.68 21.44
N GLY A 347 -8.35 -8.10 22.28
CA GLY A 347 -7.95 -7.15 23.30
C GLY A 347 -7.54 -5.78 22.75
N SER A 348 -8.31 -5.26 21.80
CA SER A 348 -7.96 -4.14 20.93
C SER A 348 -9.12 -3.15 20.75
N THR A 349 -8.96 -2.16 19.87
CA THR A 349 -10.02 -1.24 19.46
C THR A 349 -10.21 -1.19 17.94
N LEU A 350 -11.44 -1.40 17.48
CA LEU A 350 -11.90 -1.12 16.11
C LEU A 350 -12.95 -0.01 16.15
N GLU A 351 -12.72 1.11 15.47
CA GLU A 351 -13.56 2.31 15.56
C GLU A 351 -13.75 2.98 14.19
N ASN A 352 -14.96 3.47 13.90
CA ASN A 352 -15.29 4.19 12.67
C ASN A 352 -14.93 3.43 11.38
N CYS A 353 -15.03 2.10 11.40
CA CYS A 353 -14.55 1.25 10.30
C CYS A 353 -15.69 0.57 9.54
N TYR A 354 -15.48 0.26 8.25
CA TYR A 354 -16.47 -0.49 7.47
C TYR A 354 -15.90 -1.45 6.41
N ALA A 355 -16.72 -2.44 6.01
CA ALA A 355 -16.41 -3.36 4.91
C ALA A 355 -17.57 -3.47 3.89
N VAL A 356 -17.24 -3.47 2.60
CA VAL A 356 -18.19 -3.64 1.46
C VAL A 356 -17.92 -4.87 0.60
N GLY A 357 -16.72 -5.44 0.68
CA GLY A 357 -16.28 -6.49 -0.23
C GLY A 357 -17.03 -7.81 -0.05
N LYS A 358 -17.35 -8.48 -1.16
CA LYS A 358 -18.07 -9.76 -1.17
C LYS A 358 -17.26 -10.87 -0.48
N ILE A 359 -17.94 -11.78 0.21
CA ILE A 359 -17.31 -12.95 0.86
C ILE A 359 -17.86 -14.24 0.24
N SER A 360 -16.97 -15.10 -0.26
CA SER A 360 -17.30 -16.41 -0.83
C SER A 360 -16.42 -17.49 -0.20
N VAL A 361 -17.02 -18.48 0.47
CA VAL A 361 -16.32 -19.50 1.26
C VAL A 361 -16.84 -20.89 0.92
N ILE A 362 -15.92 -21.83 0.68
CA ILE A 362 -16.21 -23.26 0.71
C ILE A 362 -15.72 -23.80 2.05
N GLY A 363 -16.67 -24.10 2.94
CA GLY A 363 -16.46 -24.39 4.35
C GLY A 363 -16.33 -25.88 4.66
N ASP A 364 -15.43 -26.18 5.61
CA ASP A 364 -15.42 -27.38 6.43
C ASP A 364 -15.94 -26.98 7.84
N PRO A 365 -16.48 -27.92 8.65
CA PRO A 365 -16.92 -27.62 10.01
C PRO A 365 -15.88 -26.89 10.85
N MET A 366 -16.34 -26.03 11.77
CA MET A 366 -15.51 -25.07 12.53
C MET A 366 -15.07 -23.82 11.73
N THR A 367 -15.83 -23.45 10.70
CA THR A 367 -15.63 -22.17 9.99
C THR A 367 -16.50 -21.07 10.59
N ASN A 368 -15.87 -19.93 10.89
CA ASN A 368 -16.49 -18.74 11.45
C ASN A 368 -16.42 -17.61 10.42
N VAL A 369 -17.56 -17.09 9.95
CA VAL A 369 -17.64 -16.06 8.90
C VAL A 369 -18.45 -14.87 9.38
N GLY A 370 -17.84 -13.69 9.42
CA GLY A 370 -18.52 -12.42 9.73
C GLY A 370 -18.39 -11.41 8.60
N GLY A 371 -19.45 -10.64 8.34
CA GLY A 371 -19.35 -9.52 7.39
C GLY A 371 -18.38 -8.41 7.83
N PHE A 372 -18.12 -8.26 9.13
CA PHE A 372 -17.06 -7.42 9.68
C PHE A 372 -15.88 -8.28 10.17
N LEU A 373 -16.16 -9.23 11.06
CA LEU A 373 -15.15 -9.89 11.89
C LEU A 373 -15.35 -11.40 11.93
N GLY A 374 -14.32 -12.20 11.67
CA GLY A 374 -14.42 -13.66 11.79
C GLY A 374 -14.65 -14.12 13.24
N GLN A 375 -13.73 -13.75 14.14
CA GLN A 375 -13.77 -14.17 15.55
C GLN A 375 -13.29 -13.07 16.51
N ILE A 376 -14.01 -12.86 17.62
CA ILE A 376 -13.45 -12.24 18.83
C ILE A 376 -12.78 -13.35 19.65
N ARG A 377 -11.47 -13.23 19.86
CA ARG A 377 -10.77 -13.94 20.94
C ARG A 377 -10.69 -13.03 22.14
N SER A 378 -10.89 -13.61 23.31
CA SER A 378 -10.82 -12.94 24.60
C SER A 378 -9.90 -13.72 25.53
N ASP A 379 -9.43 -13.05 26.56
CA ASP A 379 -9.12 -13.67 27.85
C ASP A 379 -9.63 -12.75 28.95
N SER A 380 -9.60 -13.21 30.20
CA SER A 380 -10.05 -12.44 31.36
C SER A 380 -9.18 -11.21 31.68
N SER A 381 -8.11 -10.95 30.91
CA SER A 381 -7.18 -9.84 31.12
C SER A 381 -7.27 -8.72 30.09
N THR A 382 -8.03 -8.90 28.99
CA THR A 382 -8.07 -7.97 27.87
C THR A 382 -9.49 -7.78 27.33
N VAL A 383 -9.86 -6.55 26.98
CA VAL A 383 -11.20 -6.17 26.48
C VAL A 383 -11.09 -5.79 25.01
N THR A 384 -11.95 -6.37 24.16
CA THR A 384 -12.09 -5.94 22.76
C THR A 384 -13.19 -4.90 22.64
N THR A 385 -12.89 -3.74 22.06
CA THR A 385 -13.85 -2.65 21.83
C THR A 385 -14.13 -2.52 20.34
N ILE A 386 -15.40 -2.58 19.93
CA ILE A 386 -15.83 -2.30 18.55
C ILE A 386 -16.92 -1.24 18.59
N ARG A 387 -16.69 -0.08 17.97
CA ARG A 387 -17.65 1.03 18.02
C ARG A 387 -17.80 1.81 16.72
N SER A 388 -19.04 2.20 16.42
CA SER A 388 -19.36 3.03 15.25
C SER A 388 -18.92 2.39 13.92
N CYS A 389 -19.05 1.07 13.79
CA CYS A 389 -18.58 0.29 12.65
C CYS A 389 -19.75 -0.30 11.83
N ALA A 390 -19.56 -0.49 10.51
CA ALA A 390 -20.62 -0.89 9.60
C ALA A 390 -20.26 -2.05 8.64
N VAL A 391 -21.23 -2.92 8.35
CA VAL A 391 -21.13 -3.97 7.31
C VAL A 391 -22.06 -3.69 6.16
N LEU A 392 -21.45 -3.52 5.00
CA LEU A 392 -22.06 -3.06 3.76
C LEU A 392 -21.85 -4.08 2.62
N VAL A 393 -21.37 -5.27 2.99
CA VAL A 393 -21.07 -6.40 2.12
C VAL A 393 -22.27 -6.70 1.23
N SER A 394 -22.02 -6.98 -0.06
CA SER A 394 -23.09 -7.25 -1.02
C SER A 394 -23.66 -8.68 -0.92
N SER A 395 -22.85 -9.65 -0.51
CA SER A 395 -23.26 -11.04 -0.25
C SER A 395 -22.22 -11.79 0.59
N ILE A 396 -22.68 -12.68 1.48
CA ILE A 396 -21.85 -13.71 2.12
C ILE A 396 -22.40 -15.06 1.67
N SER A 397 -21.57 -15.83 0.95
CA SER A 397 -21.90 -17.19 0.52
C SER A 397 -20.97 -18.17 1.24
N VAL A 398 -21.56 -19.13 1.96
CA VAL A 398 -20.83 -20.22 2.62
C VAL A 398 -21.43 -21.54 2.17
N THR A 399 -20.60 -22.45 1.68
CA THR A 399 -21.03 -23.70 1.04
C THR A 399 -20.36 -24.90 1.72
N GLN A 400 -21.17 -25.85 2.20
CA GLN A 400 -20.82 -26.96 3.12
C GLN A 400 -20.40 -26.52 4.55
N GLY A 401 -20.65 -27.38 5.55
CA GLY A 401 -20.26 -27.18 6.96
C GLY A 401 -21.41 -27.01 7.97
N GLU A 402 -21.15 -27.28 9.26
CA GLU A 402 -21.88 -26.68 10.39
C GLU A 402 -21.04 -25.47 10.87
N ASP A 403 -21.44 -24.27 10.43
CA ASP A 403 -20.61 -23.06 10.48
C ASP A 403 -21.29 -21.90 11.22
N ASN A 404 -20.49 -21.04 11.87
CA ASN A 404 -20.97 -19.83 12.52
C ASN A 404 -20.91 -18.65 11.54
N VAL A 405 -22.05 -18.28 10.98
CA VAL A 405 -22.16 -17.16 10.01
C VAL A 405 -22.98 -16.02 10.61
N GLY A 406 -22.38 -14.83 10.70
CA GLY A 406 -23.03 -13.62 11.22
C GLY A 406 -22.90 -12.41 10.28
N ARG A 407 -23.88 -11.52 10.30
CA ARG A 407 -23.82 -10.23 9.58
C ARG A 407 -22.58 -9.44 9.97
N PHE A 408 -22.28 -9.42 11.27
CA PHE A 408 -21.25 -8.54 11.82
C PHE A 408 -20.06 -9.38 12.31
N ILE A 409 -20.27 -10.26 13.29
CA ILE A 409 -19.23 -11.17 13.81
C ILE A 409 -19.64 -12.62 13.56
N GLY A 410 -18.74 -13.44 13.02
CA GLY A 410 -18.97 -14.88 12.85
C GLY A 410 -19.10 -15.60 14.20
N TYR A 411 -18.09 -15.51 15.05
CA TYR A 411 -18.06 -16.15 16.37
C TYR A 411 -17.46 -15.29 17.48
N VAL A 412 -17.96 -15.47 18.70
CA VAL A 412 -17.55 -14.74 19.91
C VAL A 412 -17.31 -15.78 21.01
N LEU A 413 -16.08 -15.84 21.53
CA LEU A 413 -15.65 -16.91 22.44
C LEU A 413 -16.08 -16.72 23.90
N ASP A 414 -16.35 -15.49 24.34
CA ASP A 414 -16.68 -15.14 25.72
C ASP A 414 -17.38 -13.76 25.78
N ASP A 415 -17.79 -13.27 26.95
CA ASP A 415 -18.58 -12.02 27.07
C ASP A 415 -17.76 -10.72 27.25
N ASN A 416 -16.43 -10.78 27.24
CA ASN A 416 -15.56 -9.63 27.57
C ASN A 416 -15.29 -8.64 26.42
N GLN A 417 -16.36 -8.12 25.80
CA GLN A 417 -16.30 -7.14 24.71
C GLN A 417 -17.23 -5.94 24.93
N GLN A 418 -16.88 -4.80 24.34
CA GLN A 418 -17.68 -3.60 24.28
C GLN A 418 -18.10 -3.35 22.83
N LEU A 419 -19.33 -3.75 22.48
CA LEU A 419 -19.92 -3.59 21.15
C LEU A 419 -20.96 -2.47 21.19
N THR A 420 -20.72 -1.36 20.48
CA THR A 420 -21.62 -0.19 20.46
C THR A 420 -21.75 0.38 19.05
N ASN A 421 -22.91 0.91 18.66
CA ASN A 421 -23.13 1.50 17.34
C ASN A 421 -22.61 0.63 16.17
N THR A 422 -22.78 -0.68 16.24
CA THR A 422 -22.39 -1.62 15.17
C THR A 422 -23.60 -1.93 14.29
N TYR A 423 -23.48 -1.68 13.00
CA TYR A 423 -24.60 -1.79 12.05
C TYR A 423 -24.28 -2.73 10.89
N GLY A 424 -25.31 -3.30 10.28
CA GLY A 424 -25.16 -4.10 9.07
C GLY A 424 -26.39 -3.99 8.18
N TRP A 425 -26.15 -3.97 6.86
CA TRP A 425 -27.22 -3.85 5.86
C TRP A 425 -28.20 -5.02 5.94
N ASP A 426 -29.51 -4.73 5.99
CA ASP A 426 -30.57 -5.75 6.15
C ASP A 426 -30.79 -6.61 4.90
N ASN A 427 -30.46 -6.10 3.72
CA ASN A 427 -30.55 -6.84 2.47
C ASN A 427 -29.28 -7.65 2.16
N LEU A 428 -28.38 -7.85 3.13
CA LEU A 428 -27.27 -8.77 2.98
C LEU A 428 -27.81 -10.20 2.78
N GLY A 429 -27.53 -10.77 1.60
CA GLY A 429 -27.93 -12.14 1.29
C GLY A 429 -27.13 -13.14 2.11
N TYR A 430 -27.78 -13.81 3.07
CA TYR A 430 -27.32 -15.08 3.65
C TYR A 430 -27.99 -16.20 2.87
N THR A 431 -27.19 -17.02 2.22
CA THR A 431 -27.65 -18.26 1.61
C THR A 431 -26.60 -19.33 1.78
N ASP A 432 -27.02 -20.47 2.30
CA ASP A 432 -26.31 -21.73 2.07
C ASP A 432 -26.42 -22.16 0.59
N ASP A 433 -25.82 -23.31 0.24
CA ASP A 433 -25.91 -23.95 -1.08
C ASP A 433 -27.35 -24.15 -1.62
N SER A 434 -28.37 -24.11 -0.76
CA SER A 434 -29.77 -24.31 -1.13
C SER A 434 -30.54 -23.00 -1.35
N GLY A 435 -29.93 -21.85 -1.08
CA GLY A 435 -30.61 -20.55 -1.05
C GLY A 435 -31.33 -20.27 0.28
N THR A 436 -31.07 -21.06 1.34
CA THR A 436 -31.74 -20.92 2.64
C THR A 436 -30.99 -19.93 3.53
N PRO A 437 -31.68 -19.00 4.21
CA PRO A 437 -31.05 -18.09 5.18
C PRO A 437 -30.38 -18.84 6.34
N ILE A 438 -29.06 -18.70 6.44
CA ILE A 438 -28.26 -19.27 7.53
C ILE A 438 -28.62 -18.54 8.82
N LYS A 439 -29.17 -19.27 9.80
CA LYS A 439 -29.44 -18.78 11.16
C LYS A 439 -28.27 -19.15 12.09
N GLY A 440 -27.13 -18.49 11.90
CA GLY A 440 -26.00 -18.64 12.82
C GLY A 440 -26.32 -18.17 14.24
N SER A 441 -25.61 -18.70 15.23
CA SER A 441 -25.61 -18.32 16.65
C SER A 441 -24.94 -16.95 16.92
N SER A 442 -24.80 -16.14 15.88
CA SER A 442 -23.75 -15.14 15.69
C SER A 442 -24.23 -13.70 15.94
N TYR A 443 -23.30 -12.78 16.23
CA TYR A 443 -23.63 -11.37 16.46
C TYR A 443 -23.86 -10.62 15.14
N ASN A 444 -25.04 -10.05 14.98
CA ASN A 444 -25.47 -9.45 13.72
C ASN A 444 -25.44 -7.91 13.70
N GLY A 445 -25.20 -7.23 14.83
CA GLY A 445 -25.37 -5.79 14.93
C GLY A 445 -26.80 -5.30 14.59
N THR A 446 -27.01 -3.99 14.62
CA THR A 446 -28.30 -3.38 14.29
C THR A 446 -28.55 -3.40 12.78
N GLY A 447 -29.79 -3.71 12.38
CA GLY A 447 -30.20 -3.69 10.98
C GLY A 447 -30.33 -2.28 10.42
N VAL A 448 -29.98 -2.09 9.15
CA VAL A 448 -30.24 -0.85 8.42
C VAL A 448 -30.78 -1.15 7.02
N SER A 449 -31.88 -0.51 6.65
CA SER A 449 -32.45 -0.66 5.31
C SER A 449 -31.62 0.07 4.25
N THR A 450 -31.83 -0.30 2.98
CA THR A 450 -31.20 0.38 1.84
C THR A 450 -31.48 1.90 1.82
N ALA A 451 -32.67 2.33 2.27
CA ALA A 451 -33.13 3.72 2.16
C ALA A 451 -32.56 4.64 3.25
N GLU A 452 -32.24 4.07 4.42
CA GLU A 452 -31.64 4.78 5.56
C GLU A 452 -30.11 4.90 5.43
N PHE A 453 -29.51 4.07 4.58
CA PHE A 453 -28.07 3.87 4.52
C PHE A 453 -27.39 4.45 3.27
N TRP A 454 -27.78 4.01 2.08
CA TRP A 454 -27.03 4.30 0.85
C TRP A 454 -27.19 5.77 0.44
N GLY A 455 -26.06 6.45 0.20
CA GLY A 455 -26.04 7.89 -0.10
C GLY A 455 -26.51 8.79 1.05
N LYS A 456 -26.60 8.29 2.29
CA LYS A 456 -27.06 9.06 3.45
C LYS A 456 -25.90 9.46 4.35
N GLN A 457 -25.26 10.61 4.06
CA GLN A 457 -24.21 11.17 4.92
C GLN A 457 -24.64 11.24 6.40
N SER A 458 -25.89 11.66 6.67
CA SER A 458 -26.48 11.76 8.01
C SER A 458 -26.45 10.44 8.79
N PHE A 459 -26.50 9.27 8.13
CA PHE A 459 -26.36 8.00 8.83
C PHE A 459 -24.95 7.86 9.43
N PHE A 460 -23.92 8.23 8.67
CA PHE A 460 -22.53 8.13 9.12
C PHE A 460 -22.17 9.25 10.11
N SER A 461 -22.57 10.50 9.84
CA SER A 461 -22.28 11.62 10.75
C SER A 461 -23.11 11.57 12.03
N ASP A 462 -24.42 11.31 11.95
CA ASP A 462 -25.34 11.55 13.07
C ASP A 462 -25.61 10.26 13.87
N THR A 463 -25.70 9.10 13.18
CA THR A 463 -25.92 7.79 13.84
C THR A 463 -24.62 7.12 14.26
N LEU A 464 -23.60 7.10 13.38
CA LEU A 464 -22.29 6.54 13.72
C LEU A 464 -21.34 7.55 14.38
N GLY A 465 -21.57 8.85 14.26
CA GLY A 465 -20.71 9.88 14.86
C GLY A 465 -19.41 10.15 14.09
N TRP A 466 -19.32 9.80 12.80
CA TRP A 466 -18.11 9.94 12.01
C TRP A 466 -17.81 11.42 11.68
N ASN A 467 -16.52 11.78 11.68
CA ASN A 467 -16.07 13.14 11.44
C ASN A 467 -16.03 13.49 9.94
N PHE A 468 -17.12 14.07 9.42
CA PHE A 468 -17.22 14.56 8.04
C PHE A 468 -16.63 15.97 7.81
N GLU A 469 -16.10 16.61 8.85
CA GLU A 469 -15.43 17.91 8.72
C GLU A 469 -13.96 17.70 8.29
N HIS A 470 -13.32 16.63 8.77
CA HIS A 470 -11.89 16.40 8.60
C HIS A 470 -11.51 15.02 8.04
N VAL A 471 -12.23 13.95 8.37
CA VAL A 471 -11.80 12.56 8.08
C VAL A 471 -12.55 11.95 6.89
N TRP A 472 -13.87 12.14 6.84
CA TRP A 472 -14.75 11.49 5.86
C TRP A 472 -15.38 12.49 4.89
N LYS A 473 -15.66 12.04 3.66
CA LYS A 473 -16.50 12.73 2.68
C LYS A 473 -17.28 11.72 1.84
N MET A 474 -18.43 12.08 1.30
CA MET A 474 -19.17 11.18 0.40
C MET A 474 -18.44 11.04 -0.95
N ASN A 475 -18.29 9.81 -1.45
CA ASN A 475 -17.71 9.55 -2.77
C ASN A 475 -18.62 10.10 -3.88
N SER A 476 -18.06 10.92 -4.77
CA SER A 476 -18.78 11.60 -5.84
C SER A 476 -19.06 10.68 -7.03
N GLY A 477 -20.14 9.89 -6.95
CA GLY A 477 -20.61 9.00 -8.01
C GLY A 477 -22.06 9.29 -8.45
N ASN A 478 -22.40 9.04 -9.71
CA ASN A 478 -23.67 9.45 -10.34
C ASN A 478 -24.94 8.67 -9.93
N ASN A 479 -24.88 7.80 -8.92
CA ASN A 479 -25.99 6.93 -8.49
C ASN A 479 -26.28 7.10 -6.98
N ASN A 480 -27.50 6.76 -6.55
CA ASN A 480 -27.97 6.81 -5.15
C ASN A 480 -27.26 5.86 -4.16
N TYR A 481 -26.09 5.32 -4.53
CA TYR A 481 -25.33 4.31 -3.79
C TYR A 481 -23.92 4.80 -3.43
N GLN A 482 -23.83 6.06 -2.97
CA GLN A 482 -22.58 6.65 -2.51
C GLN A 482 -22.25 6.16 -1.10
N LEU A 483 -20.95 5.99 -0.84
CA LEU A 483 -20.38 5.70 0.48
C LEU A 483 -19.38 6.77 0.91
N PRO A 484 -19.08 6.88 2.21
CA PRO A 484 -17.99 7.71 2.69
C PRO A 484 -16.65 7.16 2.22
N VAL A 485 -15.76 8.03 1.79
CA VAL A 485 -14.34 7.77 1.54
C VAL A 485 -13.54 8.80 2.32
N LEU A 486 -12.23 8.58 2.43
CA LEU A 486 -11.38 9.42 3.27
C LEU A 486 -11.14 10.78 2.60
N SER A 487 -11.07 11.84 3.40
CA SER A 487 -11.06 13.23 2.95
C SER A 487 -9.87 13.55 2.03
N TRP A 488 -8.72 12.93 2.28
CA TRP A 488 -7.49 13.07 1.50
C TRP A 488 -7.52 12.35 0.14
N GLN A 489 -8.38 11.33 -0.04
CA GLN A 489 -8.42 10.55 -1.27
C GLN A 489 -9.02 11.34 -2.45
N LYS A 490 -8.48 11.17 -3.66
CA LYS A 490 -9.10 11.72 -4.88
C LYS A 490 -10.38 10.95 -5.21
N THR A 491 -11.44 11.67 -5.57
CA THR A 491 -12.74 11.07 -5.95
C THR A 491 -13.03 11.22 -7.45
N PRO A 492 -13.61 10.20 -8.12
CA PRO A 492 -13.91 8.86 -7.58
C PRO A 492 -12.64 8.05 -7.29
N VAL A 493 -12.66 7.26 -6.22
CA VAL A 493 -11.50 6.43 -5.83
C VAL A 493 -11.32 5.28 -6.83
N PRO A 494 -10.14 5.10 -7.46
CA PRO A 494 -9.87 3.95 -8.33
C PRO A 494 -9.99 2.63 -7.55
N GLY A 495 -10.34 1.53 -8.23
CA GLY A 495 -10.61 0.24 -7.58
C GLY A 495 -11.96 0.14 -6.83
N ASP A 496 -12.62 1.27 -6.51
CA ASP A 496 -14.01 1.29 -5.99
C ASP A 496 -15.06 0.98 -7.08
N ALA A 497 -14.58 0.66 -8.29
CA ALA A 497 -15.35 0.44 -9.51
C ALA A 497 -16.03 -0.93 -9.59
N ASN A 498 -16.93 -1.22 -8.64
CA ASN A 498 -18.00 -2.20 -8.81
C ASN A 498 -19.26 -1.80 -8.01
N TYR A 499 -19.88 -0.71 -8.47
CA TYR A 499 -21.19 -0.27 -8.01
C TYR A 499 -22.23 -1.40 -8.13
N LEU A 500 -22.62 -1.92 -6.97
CA LEU A 500 -23.86 -2.64 -6.64
C LEU A 500 -24.79 -3.01 -7.81
N ASN A 501 -24.89 -4.32 -8.07
CA ASN A 501 -25.73 -4.99 -9.07
C ASN A 501 -25.41 -4.70 -10.56
N PRO A 502 -24.76 -5.64 -11.27
CA PRO A 502 -25.21 -5.93 -12.62
C PRO A 502 -26.70 -6.32 -12.58
N LYS A 503 -27.52 -5.58 -13.33
CA LYS A 503 -28.92 -5.88 -13.63
C LYS A 503 -29.08 -7.38 -13.96
N PRO A 504 -30.12 -8.08 -13.45
CA PRO A 504 -30.37 -9.48 -13.83
C PRO A 504 -30.41 -9.65 -15.36
N PRO A 505 -29.81 -10.72 -15.90
CA PRO A 505 -29.65 -10.87 -17.34
C PRO A 505 -31.02 -10.87 -18.04
N VAL A 506 -31.22 -9.89 -18.93
CA VAL A 506 -32.32 -9.92 -19.88
C VAL A 506 -32.07 -11.08 -20.84
N PRO A 507 -33.04 -11.98 -21.09
CA PRO A 507 -32.83 -13.10 -22.02
C PRO A 507 -32.46 -12.61 -23.42
N PRO A 508 -31.65 -13.36 -24.17
CA PRO A 508 -30.99 -12.86 -25.38
C PRO A 508 -32.00 -12.53 -26.49
N VAL A 509 -31.95 -11.30 -26.98
CA VAL A 509 -32.54 -10.91 -28.27
C VAL A 509 -31.59 -11.41 -29.37
N PRO A 510 -32.07 -12.14 -30.41
CA PRO A 510 -31.22 -12.66 -31.46
C PRO A 510 -30.65 -11.53 -32.36
N PRO A 511 -29.44 -11.70 -32.91
CA PRO A 511 -28.79 -10.66 -33.69
C PRO A 511 -29.43 -10.51 -35.08
N THR A 512 -29.91 -9.31 -35.42
CA THR A 512 -30.15 -8.89 -36.79
C THR A 512 -28.90 -8.26 -37.37
N SER A 513 -28.46 -8.74 -38.53
CA SER A 513 -27.24 -8.31 -39.22
C SER A 513 -27.40 -6.98 -39.96
N SER A 514 -26.33 -6.18 -40.00
CA SER A 514 -25.79 -5.59 -41.24
C SER A 514 -24.42 -4.95 -40.99
N SER A 515 -23.71 -4.64 -42.08
CA SER A 515 -22.25 -4.58 -42.20
C SER A 515 -21.70 -3.16 -42.50
N SER A 516 -20.41 -3.12 -42.87
CA SER A 516 -19.56 -1.97 -43.30
C SER A 516 -19.14 -1.02 -42.17
N SER A 517 -17.85 -0.85 -41.80
CA SER A 517 -16.54 -0.78 -42.51
C SER A 517 -16.09 0.66 -42.76
N ASP A 518 -14.76 0.84 -42.74
CA ASP A 518 -14.01 2.11 -42.77
C ASP A 518 -14.00 2.81 -41.39
N GLY A 519 -12.88 3.34 -40.88
CA GLY A 519 -11.50 3.35 -41.35
C GLY A 519 -10.57 3.82 -40.21
N ASN A 520 -9.25 3.78 -40.41
CA ASN A 520 -8.24 4.07 -39.39
C ASN A 520 -8.46 5.42 -38.66
N MET A 521 -8.35 5.42 -37.33
CA MET A 521 -8.17 6.61 -36.49
C MET A 521 -6.99 6.35 -35.55
N ASP A 522 -5.84 6.89 -35.93
CA ASP A 522 -4.56 6.75 -35.23
C ASP A 522 -4.56 7.40 -33.84
N ASN A 523 -3.49 7.17 -33.08
CA ASN A 523 -3.21 7.72 -31.74
C ASN A 523 -3.12 9.26 -31.73
N ALA A 524 -4.24 9.95 -31.90
CA ALA A 524 -4.34 11.40 -31.86
C ALA A 524 -4.69 11.89 -30.44
N PHE A 525 -3.81 12.71 -29.87
CA PHE A 525 -4.00 13.40 -28.61
C PHE A 525 -4.84 14.67 -28.75
N ARG A 526 -5.28 15.20 -27.60
CA ARG A 526 -5.99 16.48 -27.47
C ARG A 526 -5.47 17.29 -26.28
N VAL A 527 -5.59 18.62 -26.39
CA VAL A 527 -5.35 19.55 -25.29
C VAL A 527 -6.66 20.22 -24.90
N LEU A 528 -7.07 20.00 -23.66
CA LEU A 528 -8.21 20.66 -23.02
C LEU A 528 -7.77 21.96 -22.33
N PHE A 529 -8.68 22.93 -22.24
CA PHE A 529 -8.45 24.22 -21.59
C PHE A 529 -9.44 24.40 -20.43
N ASP A 530 -8.99 24.16 -19.21
CA ASP A 530 -9.75 24.46 -17.99
C ASP A 530 -9.61 25.95 -17.66
N THR A 531 -10.68 26.69 -17.88
CA THR A 531 -10.71 28.15 -17.73
C THR A 531 -10.82 28.61 -16.28
N GLN A 532 -10.88 27.70 -15.29
CA GLN A 532 -11.02 27.99 -13.85
C GLN A 532 -12.08 29.05 -13.56
N GLY A 533 -13.27 28.90 -14.17
CA GLY A 533 -14.39 29.82 -14.05
C GLY A 533 -14.31 31.08 -14.93
N GLY A 534 -13.53 31.05 -16.01
CA GLY A 534 -13.60 32.03 -17.11
C GLY A 534 -14.37 31.51 -18.33
N SER A 535 -14.52 32.35 -19.35
CA SER A 535 -15.21 32.01 -20.61
C SER A 535 -14.62 30.79 -21.32
N PHE A 536 -15.47 29.90 -21.84
CA PHE A 536 -15.08 28.67 -22.55
C PHE A 536 -14.03 28.88 -23.64
N VAL A 537 -13.09 27.94 -23.73
CA VAL A 537 -12.04 27.88 -24.77
C VAL A 537 -12.10 26.51 -25.44
N GLN A 538 -12.12 26.50 -26.77
CA GLN A 538 -12.25 25.26 -27.55
C GLN A 538 -10.98 24.40 -27.43
N PRO A 539 -11.11 23.08 -27.16
CA PRO A 539 -9.98 22.15 -27.16
C PRO A 539 -9.24 22.09 -28.50
N ALA A 540 -7.93 21.85 -28.45
CA ALA A 540 -7.15 21.43 -29.60
C ALA A 540 -7.20 19.90 -29.73
N THR A 541 -7.44 19.37 -30.92
CA THR A 541 -7.66 17.93 -31.18
C THR A 541 -6.97 17.49 -32.46
N GLY A 542 -6.56 16.23 -32.55
CA GLY A 542 -5.89 15.70 -33.75
C GLY A 542 -4.37 15.86 -33.70
N LEU A 543 -3.78 15.85 -32.49
CA LEU A 543 -2.37 16.18 -32.25
C LEU A 543 -1.52 14.90 -32.11
N SER A 544 -0.28 14.95 -32.56
CA SER A 544 0.72 13.88 -32.43
C SER A 544 1.63 14.08 -31.22
N TYR A 545 2.34 13.02 -30.81
CA TYR A 545 3.42 13.15 -29.83
C TYR A 545 4.51 14.10 -30.36
N GLY A 546 4.85 15.13 -29.59
CA GLY A 546 5.84 16.14 -29.95
C GLY A 546 5.26 17.39 -30.64
N ASP A 547 3.97 17.41 -30.97
CA ASP A 547 3.34 18.58 -31.61
C ASP A 547 3.35 19.81 -30.68
N LYS A 548 3.41 21.00 -31.28
CA LYS A 548 3.31 22.27 -30.56
C LYS A 548 1.99 22.95 -30.91
N ILE A 549 1.20 23.27 -29.89
CA ILE A 549 -0.07 23.99 -30.07
C ILE A 549 0.14 25.50 -30.14
N GLY A 550 -0.69 26.19 -30.91
CA GLY A 550 -0.79 27.64 -30.90
C GLY A 550 -1.53 28.15 -29.65
N GLN A 551 -1.27 29.40 -29.26
CA GLN A 551 -1.98 30.03 -28.15
C GLN A 551 -3.47 30.23 -28.51
N PRO A 552 -4.42 29.79 -27.66
CA PRO A 552 -5.84 29.99 -27.93
C PRO A 552 -6.26 31.45 -27.74
N ALA A 553 -7.50 31.77 -28.11
CA ALA A 553 -8.13 33.03 -27.73
C ALA A 553 -8.08 33.20 -26.19
N VAL A 554 -7.72 34.40 -25.74
CA VAL A 554 -7.61 34.72 -24.31
C VAL A 554 -9.00 34.66 -23.67
N PRO A 555 -9.22 33.81 -22.64
CA PRO A 555 -10.50 33.78 -21.96
C PRO A 555 -10.73 35.06 -21.15
N THR A 556 -11.98 35.33 -20.78
CA THR A 556 -12.39 36.46 -19.95
C THR A 556 -13.02 35.98 -18.63
N LYS A 557 -12.87 36.75 -17.55
CA LYS A 557 -13.49 36.50 -16.24
C LYS A 557 -13.71 37.82 -15.52
N ASP A 558 -14.95 38.08 -15.12
CA ASP A 558 -15.33 39.38 -14.53
C ASP A 558 -14.54 39.68 -13.25
N GLY A 559 -13.90 40.84 -13.21
CA GLY A 559 -13.06 41.26 -12.08
C GLY A 559 -11.64 40.68 -12.05
N TYR A 560 -11.19 39.95 -13.09
CA TYR A 560 -9.85 39.37 -13.17
C TYR A 560 -9.16 39.63 -14.52
N ASN A 561 -7.86 39.87 -14.48
CA ASN A 561 -6.96 39.82 -15.63
C ASN A 561 -6.47 38.38 -15.85
N PHE A 562 -6.35 37.96 -17.11
CA PHE A 562 -5.81 36.64 -17.46
C PHE A 562 -4.29 36.59 -17.24
N GLY A 563 -3.81 35.61 -16.48
CA GLY A 563 -2.42 35.45 -16.03
C GLY A 563 -1.62 34.34 -16.72
N GLY A 564 -2.16 33.72 -17.78
CA GLY A 564 -1.51 32.66 -18.55
C GLY A 564 -2.10 31.26 -18.35
N TRP A 565 -1.60 30.31 -19.14
CA TRP A 565 -1.96 28.89 -19.09
C TRP A 565 -0.87 28.08 -18.36
N TYR A 566 -1.28 27.09 -17.58
CA TYR A 566 -0.42 26.31 -16.70
C TYR A 566 -0.69 24.80 -16.84
N LYS A 567 0.31 23.97 -16.58
CA LYS A 567 0.23 22.50 -16.64
C LYS A 567 -0.51 21.89 -15.44
N ASP A 568 -0.68 22.68 -14.38
CA ASP A 568 -1.29 22.30 -13.11
C ASP A 568 -2.41 23.27 -12.68
N ALA A 569 -3.42 22.76 -11.97
CA ALA A 569 -4.54 23.56 -11.48
C ALA A 569 -4.14 24.62 -10.43
N ALA A 570 -3.04 24.42 -9.70
CA ALA A 570 -2.51 25.42 -8.77
C ALA A 570 -1.77 26.58 -9.48
N CYS A 571 -1.65 26.51 -10.80
CA CYS A 571 -0.99 27.50 -11.66
C CYS A 571 0.44 27.85 -11.22
N THR A 572 1.24 26.80 -11.00
CA THR A 572 2.65 26.86 -10.56
C THR A 572 3.64 26.60 -11.70
N ILE A 573 3.30 25.73 -12.66
CA ILE A 573 4.13 25.36 -13.81
C ILE A 573 3.52 25.93 -15.10
N PRO A 574 4.07 27.00 -15.71
CA PRO A 574 3.51 27.60 -16.91
C PRO A 574 3.58 26.65 -18.12
N TRP A 575 2.64 26.80 -19.05
CA TRP A 575 2.72 26.24 -20.39
C TRP A 575 3.24 27.30 -21.36
N MET A 576 4.38 27.02 -21.98
CA MET A 576 5.09 27.93 -22.87
C MET A 576 4.78 27.60 -24.33
N PHE A 577 3.78 28.28 -24.91
CA PHE A 577 3.39 28.08 -26.31
C PHE A 577 4.57 28.32 -27.27
N GLY A 578 4.84 27.33 -28.13
CA GLY A 578 6.00 27.35 -29.04
C GLY A 578 7.27 26.72 -28.46
N GLU A 579 7.35 26.47 -27.15
CA GLU A 579 8.45 25.76 -26.50
C GLU A 579 8.03 24.35 -26.06
N ASP A 580 6.95 24.27 -25.27
CA ASP A 580 6.35 23.03 -24.79
C ASP A 580 5.70 22.22 -25.92
N ALA A 581 5.73 20.89 -25.78
CA ALA A 581 5.25 19.92 -26.75
C ALA A 581 4.23 18.95 -26.13
N VAL A 582 3.29 18.48 -26.96
CA VAL A 582 2.22 17.55 -26.59
C VAL A 582 2.82 16.16 -26.36
N SER A 583 2.84 15.70 -25.11
CA SER A 583 3.32 14.37 -24.72
C SER A 583 2.20 13.33 -24.55
N GLY A 584 0.94 13.72 -24.74
CA GLY A 584 -0.25 12.93 -24.48
C GLY A 584 -1.51 13.81 -24.46
N ASP A 585 -2.63 13.28 -23.96
CA ASP A 585 -3.78 14.12 -23.60
C ASP A 585 -3.40 15.04 -22.43
N ILE A 586 -3.54 16.36 -22.63
CA ILE A 586 -3.13 17.40 -21.65
C ILE A 586 -4.34 18.27 -21.30
N THR A 587 -4.41 18.73 -20.05
CA THR A 587 -5.31 19.82 -19.64
C THR A 587 -4.46 21.01 -19.20
N LEU A 588 -4.72 22.18 -19.78
CA LEU A 588 -4.09 23.44 -19.39
C LEU A 588 -5.05 24.30 -18.58
N TYR A 589 -4.55 24.91 -17.52
CA TYR A 589 -5.34 25.63 -16.51
C TYR A 589 -5.11 27.13 -16.59
N ALA A 590 -6.19 27.91 -16.59
CA ALA A 590 -6.15 29.37 -16.65
C ALA A 590 -5.83 29.99 -15.27
N LYS A 591 -4.81 30.84 -15.23
CA LYS A 591 -4.51 31.67 -14.05
C LYS A 591 -5.25 33.01 -14.13
N TRP A 592 -5.74 33.48 -12.98
CA TRP A 592 -6.49 34.73 -12.86
C TRP A 592 -5.89 35.66 -11.81
N ILE A 593 -5.74 36.94 -12.15
CA ILE A 593 -5.18 37.98 -11.28
C ILE A 593 -6.30 38.99 -10.98
N PRO A 594 -6.72 39.20 -9.71
CA PRO A 594 -7.79 40.14 -9.39
C PRO A 594 -7.52 41.56 -9.88
N VAL A 595 -8.52 42.22 -10.46
CA VAL A 595 -8.46 43.64 -10.82
C VAL A 595 -8.74 44.48 -9.57
N SER A 596 -7.71 45.07 -8.99
CA SER A 596 -7.85 45.97 -7.84
C SER A 596 -8.60 47.25 -8.23
N THR A 597 -9.83 47.40 -7.76
CA THR A 597 -10.59 48.64 -7.90
C THR A 597 -10.23 49.61 -6.77
N VAL A 598 -9.66 50.76 -7.11
CA VAL A 598 -9.41 51.84 -6.14
C VAL A 598 -10.72 52.58 -5.89
N THR A 599 -11.44 52.21 -4.84
CA THR A 599 -12.60 52.95 -4.35
C THR A 599 -12.15 54.21 -3.61
N LEU A 600 -12.08 55.33 -4.34
CA LEU A 600 -11.90 56.66 -3.76
C LEU A 600 -13.12 57.05 -2.92
N SER A 601 -13.05 56.72 -1.63
CA SER A 601 -14.07 57.08 -0.63
C SER A 601 -13.97 58.56 -0.29
N ALA A 602 -14.69 59.40 -1.03
CA ALA A 602 -14.68 60.86 -0.85
C ALA A 602 -15.62 61.32 0.27
N THR A 603 -15.18 61.21 1.53
CA THR A 603 -15.72 62.00 2.66
C THR A 603 -14.65 62.27 3.71
N GLU A 604 -13.96 63.41 3.58
CA GLU A 604 -13.70 64.32 4.71
C GLU A 604 -13.15 65.67 4.22
N LYS A 605 -13.56 66.76 4.88
CA LYS A 605 -13.10 68.13 4.63
C LYS A 605 -13.44 68.99 5.85
N PRO A 606 -12.63 69.99 6.23
CA PRO A 606 -11.23 69.83 6.60
C PRO A 606 -10.95 70.48 7.97
N THR A 607 -9.85 70.10 8.64
CA THR A 607 -9.23 71.01 9.62
C THR A 607 -7.71 70.93 9.54
N SER A 608 -7.08 72.07 9.33
CA SER A 608 -5.64 72.32 9.47
C SER A 608 -5.20 72.05 10.94
N GLU A 609 -3.94 71.75 11.26
CA GLU A 609 -2.72 72.49 10.89
C GLU A 609 -1.49 71.62 10.59
N VAL A 610 -0.46 72.29 10.06
CA VAL A 610 0.78 71.73 9.51
C VAL A 610 1.92 71.86 10.53
N THR A 611 2.78 70.84 10.64
CA THR A 611 4.22 71.08 10.87
C THR A 611 5.05 70.02 10.14
N GLN A 612 6.27 70.39 9.75
CA GLN A 612 7.03 69.76 8.67
C GLN A 612 7.75 68.45 8.99
N ILE A 613 7.98 67.71 7.90
CA ILE A 613 8.94 66.63 7.68
C ILE A 613 10.35 67.05 8.12
N GLU A 614 11.13 66.16 8.76
CA GLU A 614 12.46 65.83 8.21
C GLU A 614 13.06 64.46 8.59
N THR A 615 13.47 63.80 7.51
CA THR A 615 14.21 62.57 7.29
C THR A 615 15.51 62.41 8.10
N VAL A 616 15.75 61.25 8.73
CA VAL A 616 17.13 60.67 8.84
C VAL A 616 17.11 59.13 8.78
N ARG A 617 18.00 58.59 7.95
CA ARG A 617 18.57 57.23 7.98
C ARG A 617 20.07 57.39 7.65
N PRO A 618 21.01 56.49 7.99
CA PRO A 618 21.14 55.58 9.14
C PRO A 618 22.47 55.85 9.92
N THR A 619 22.82 54.94 10.84
CA THR A 619 24.16 54.31 11.05
C THR A 619 24.80 54.39 12.45
N ASN A 620 25.15 53.18 12.90
CA ASN A 620 26.36 52.75 13.63
C ASN A 620 26.62 53.14 15.11
N ALA A 621 27.06 52.11 15.81
CA ALA A 621 27.53 52.01 17.21
C ALA A 621 28.96 52.60 17.37
N PRO A 622 29.70 52.50 18.51
CA PRO A 622 29.46 51.66 19.72
C PRO A 622 29.85 52.34 21.07
N THR A 623 30.23 51.51 22.07
CA THR A 623 30.83 51.84 23.40
C THR A 623 29.88 52.31 24.52
N SER A 624 30.09 52.02 25.81
CA SER A 624 30.91 51.00 26.52
C SER A 624 30.66 51.05 28.04
N SER A 625 30.86 49.93 28.77
CA SER A 625 31.24 49.84 30.22
C SER A 625 30.32 50.50 31.28
N SER A 626 30.25 50.10 32.55
CA SER A 626 30.78 48.99 33.39
C SER A 626 29.70 48.70 34.48
N THR A 627 29.81 47.84 35.51
CA THR A 627 30.91 47.54 36.47
C THR A 627 30.39 46.31 37.27
N GLN A 628 31.15 45.20 37.34
CA GLN A 628 31.88 44.73 38.54
C GLN A 628 31.01 44.14 39.69
N ASN A 629 31.44 43.15 40.50
CA ASN A 629 32.80 42.60 40.67
C ASN A 629 32.83 41.21 41.37
N THR A 630 33.86 40.39 41.05
CA THR A 630 34.72 39.53 41.94
C THR A 630 34.08 38.52 42.94
N THR A 631 34.67 37.37 43.30
CA THR A 631 35.99 36.67 43.03
C THR A 631 35.81 35.18 43.41
N ALA A 632 36.34 34.17 42.68
CA ALA A 632 37.70 33.58 42.70
C ALA A 632 38.06 32.84 44.02
N SER A 633 38.90 31.79 44.09
CA SER A 633 39.82 31.13 43.11
C SER A 633 40.14 29.67 43.56
N VAL A 634 40.37 28.68 42.68
CA VAL A 634 41.69 28.16 42.14
C VAL A 634 42.65 27.66 43.27
N THR A 635 43.16 26.42 43.29
CA THR A 635 44.35 25.84 42.57
C THR A 635 44.39 24.29 42.65
N SER A 636 44.48 23.53 41.54
CA SER A 636 45.69 22.93 40.91
C SER A 636 46.45 21.80 41.66
N SER A 637 46.64 20.63 41.02
CA SER A 637 47.94 19.98 40.73
C SER A 637 47.78 18.54 40.18
N ALA A 638 48.84 17.98 39.57
CA ALA A 638 48.82 16.74 38.77
C ALA A 638 49.62 15.59 39.41
N GLU A 639 49.41 14.33 38.98
CA GLU A 639 50.40 13.23 39.10
C GLU A 639 50.12 12.00 38.19
N ILE A 640 51.15 11.15 38.00
CA ILE A 640 51.31 10.05 36.99
C ILE A 640 52.21 8.96 37.62
N PRO A 641 51.86 7.64 37.71
CA PRO A 641 51.97 6.65 36.59
C PRO A 641 50.90 5.50 36.71
N PRO A 642 50.98 4.25 36.14
CA PRO A 642 51.97 3.63 35.23
C PRO A 642 51.42 2.85 33.99
N THR A 643 52.36 2.24 33.26
CA THR A 643 52.26 1.74 31.88
C THR A 643 52.33 0.20 31.74
N MET A 644 51.82 -0.28 30.58
CA MET A 644 52.18 -1.51 29.84
C MET A 644 51.98 -2.93 30.43
N THR A 645 51.21 -3.73 29.69
CA THR A 645 51.67 -5.07 29.24
C THR A 645 51.09 -5.38 27.85
N GLN A 646 51.75 -6.27 27.10
CA GLN A 646 51.55 -6.53 25.66
C GLN A 646 51.27 -8.02 25.41
N ALA A 647 50.73 -8.34 24.21
CA ALA A 647 50.75 -9.63 23.49
C ALA A 647 49.45 -10.47 23.49
N PRO A 648 49.20 -11.34 22.48
CA PRO A 648 49.59 -11.24 21.06
C PRO A 648 48.44 -11.55 20.07
N ALA A 649 48.71 -11.34 18.78
CA ALA A 649 47.89 -11.79 17.65
C ALA A 649 48.03 -13.33 17.41
N PRO A 650 47.09 -13.99 16.68
CA PRO A 650 47.00 -15.45 16.66
C PRO A 650 48.05 -16.15 15.79
N VAL A 651 48.42 -17.37 16.19
CA VAL A 651 49.37 -18.24 15.48
C VAL A 651 48.66 -19.09 14.43
N PHE A 652 49.25 -19.19 13.24
CA PHE A 652 48.85 -20.13 12.19
C PHE A 652 48.99 -21.58 12.66
N GLY A 653 47.89 -22.33 12.62
CA GLY A 653 47.87 -23.78 12.83
C GLY A 653 47.30 -24.51 11.62
N MET A 654 48.17 -25.02 10.74
CA MET A 654 47.76 -26.07 9.80
C MET A 654 47.39 -27.31 10.61
N LEU A 655 46.18 -27.85 10.44
CA LEU A 655 45.92 -29.26 10.69
C LEU A 655 45.16 -29.87 9.52
N THR A 656 45.83 -30.78 8.82
CA THR A 656 45.26 -31.61 7.76
C THR A 656 44.25 -32.60 8.35
N GLY A 657 43.03 -32.60 7.83
CA GLY A 657 42.00 -33.57 8.20
C GLY A 657 41.19 -34.01 6.99
N LEU A 658 41.58 -35.13 6.37
CA LEU A 658 40.72 -35.82 5.41
C LEU A 658 39.45 -36.31 6.12
N PHE A 659 38.28 -35.96 5.59
CA PHE A 659 37.10 -36.82 5.71
C PHE A 659 36.40 -36.92 4.36
N ALA A 660 36.35 -38.15 3.84
CA ALA A 660 35.67 -38.46 2.59
C ALA A 660 34.15 -38.49 2.82
N VAL A 661 33.40 -37.72 2.03
CA VAL A 661 31.94 -37.88 1.93
C VAL A 661 31.66 -38.95 0.88
N GLY A 662 31.18 -40.10 1.33
CA GLY A 662 30.82 -41.22 0.46
C GLY A 662 29.59 -40.91 -0.38
N ILE A 663 29.72 -41.06 -1.70
CA ILE A 663 28.58 -41.12 -2.61
C ILE A 663 27.80 -42.39 -2.31
N PHE A 664 26.50 -42.29 -2.00
CA PHE A 664 25.60 -43.44 -2.06
C PHE A 664 24.35 -43.15 -2.90
N LEU A 665 24.47 -43.46 -4.18
CA LEU A 665 23.33 -43.70 -5.07
C LEU A 665 22.57 -44.94 -4.58
N ARG A 666 21.26 -44.84 -4.39
CA ARG A 666 20.38 -46.03 -4.43
C ARG A 666 19.14 -45.75 -5.27
N ARG A 667 19.13 -46.36 -6.46
CA ARG A 667 17.97 -46.48 -7.36
C ARG A 667 17.30 -47.83 -7.11
N ARG A 668 15.95 -47.86 -7.18
CA ARG A 668 15.07 -49.03 -7.41
C ARG A 668 15.20 -50.15 -6.35
N THR A 669 14.10 -50.64 -5.80
CA THR A 669 12.89 -51.14 -6.48
C THR A 669 11.62 -50.44 -6.04
#